data_AF-A0A556TXL7-F1
#
_entry.id   AF-A0A556TXL7-F1
#
_cell.length_a   1.000
_cell.length_b   1.000
_cell.length_c   1.000
_cell.angle_alpha   90.00
_cell.angle_beta   90.00
_cell.angle_gamma   90.00
#
_symmetry.space_group_name_H-M   'P 1'
#
loop_
_entity.id
_entity.type
_entity.pdbx_description
1 polymer ?
#
loop_
_entity_poly.entity_id
_entity_poly.type
_entity_poly.pdbx_seq_one_letter_code
_entity_poly.pdbx_strand_id
1 'polypeptide(L)'
;MAEEDNSFENFEHIDFLKDRHVRFFQRCLQVLPERYASYETTRLTIGFFALSGLDVLDSLDVVDKPSVIEWIYSLQVLPTEDQSNLGRCGFRGSSHIGVPYNASKGPGTPHPYDSGHVAMTYTGLACLIILGDDLSRVNKKACLAGLKALQLEDGSFYAMPEGSENDMRFVYCAACICYMLDDWSGMDCTKAIDYIRRSMTYDSGISQGPGFESHGGSTFCAIATLCLMGKLEEMISETELNRIRRWCILRQQTGFQGRPNKPVDTCYSFWVGATLELLDVFQYTDFEKNRNYIMSTQDSLVPIKNIERELICPICKELFTHPLILPCQHSVCHKCVKELLMLNQDDSFGTDAGSECSNPGSPRSRVPSPSMERLDRLVRSGSVSSSPGWRRSSVTPRVTSFPCPGCQRDIELGERGISMLFRNFTLESIVERYRQAARAAVAIMCNVCKPAAVQEATKSCMDCKASYCNECFKLHHPWGTPRAQHEYVGPTTNFRPKVLMCPEHEMEKVNMYCEVCRRPVCHLCKLGGSHANHKVTSMSSAYKVLKEKLSKSIHYLISKEEQVRTQISELDVLIRQTEENGQLAERQAHEHFERLFETLQERKTDLLRSIELSRNRRLDKLRRQVEEYQGMLENSGLVGYAQEVLKETDQSCFVQTAKQLHIRVQKATESLKTFQPSANPSFDEFVLDTSKEESLLKDLSFGGVPDPPMIDLSQSRVYNEGLIHWRLPEDSLPTDYHVVEYRKVPAKDEESQWHLTERVHGSSTVVCDLERDCHYAFRVQSCRNTVHSSYSPEVSFHTPPAAVFGFLFNEKCGYSTERLRLSKRRDSVESIAGMTFLLAADRVQTGSYICLDYIIGDTGISHGRHYWAFHVEPSSYMVKVGVASDSKMSEWFHNPRDTSSPRYDHDSGHDSGSEDTCYELSQPFTLLTAGMGKLFIPKASHTTAAGDYGSRVLPLPQRIGICLDYDAGRVFFYDADSMRCFYERQVDCSGTMYPVFGLMGGGAIHLEEFITAKRLTYM
;
A
#
# COMPACT_ATOMS: atom_id res chain seq x y z
N MET A 1 36.80 12.66 2.96
CA MET A 1 36.18 12.52 1.63
C MET A 1 35.10 11.46 1.78
N ALA A 2 33.90 11.69 2.31
CA ALA A 2 33.00 12.85 2.31
C ALA A 2 32.68 13.34 0.89
N GLU A 3 31.67 12.70 0.28
CA GLU A 3 30.67 13.19 -0.70
C GLU A 3 29.70 12.00 -0.89
N GLU A 4 28.63 11.96 -0.10
CA GLU A 4 27.24 12.27 -0.53
C GLU A 4 26.67 11.26 -1.52
N ASP A 5 26.09 10.19 -0.97
CA ASP A 5 25.09 9.37 -1.65
C ASP A 5 23.82 9.37 -0.78
N ASN A 6 23.15 10.53 -0.76
CA ASN A 6 21.86 10.73 -0.11
C ASN A 6 20.74 10.35 -1.09
N SER A 7 20.59 9.06 -1.36
CA SER A 7 19.30 8.52 -1.78
C SER A 7 18.48 8.23 -0.53
N PHE A 8 17.92 9.29 0.07
CA PHE A 8 16.89 9.14 1.08
C PHE A 8 15.67 8.49 0.41
N GLU A 9 15.52 7.18 0.63
CA GLU A 9 14.23 6.50 0.56
C GLU A 9 13.25 7.35 1.39
N ASN A 10 12.26 7.94 0.73
CA ASN A 10 11.14 8.63 1.39
C ASN A 10 10.31 7.57 2.12
N PHE A 11 10.75 7.16 3.31
CA PHE A 11 9.94 6.36 4.21
C PHE A 11 8.87 7.27 4.83
N GLU A 12 7.60 6.93 4.60
CA GLU A 12 6.48 7.57 5.29
C GLU A 12 6.71 7.52 6.80
N HIS A 13 6.68 8.68 7.46
CA HIS A 13 6.80 8.76 8.92
C HIS A 13 5.54 8.14 9.55
N ILE A 14 5.62 6.88 9.98
CA ILE A 14 4.50 6.18 10.61
C ILE A 14 4.34 6.69 12.05
N ASP A 15 3.21 7.33 12.33
CA ASP A 15 2.88 7.81 13.67
C ASP A 15 2.63 6.64 14.64
N PHE A 16 3.12 6.79 15.88
CA PHE A 16 2.90 5.81 16.93
C PHE A 16 1.48 5.93 17.50
N LEU A 17 0.66 4.88 17.35
CA LEU A 17 -0.75 4.88 17.74
C LEU A 17 -0.97 4.60 19.24
N LYS A 18 -0.35 5.41 20.12
CA LYS A 18 -0.37 5.24 21.60
C LYS A 18 -1.75 4.89 22.16
N ASP A 19 -2.77 5.72 21.89
CA ASP A 19 -4.12 5.53 22.44
C ASP A 19 -4.76 4.19 22.05
N ARG A 20 -4.39 3.65 20.88
CA ARG A 20 -4.91 2.35 20.42
C ARG A 20 -4.25 1.21 21.18
N HIS A 21 -2.95 1.28 21.42
CA HIS A 21 -2.24 0.32 22.26
C HIS A 21 -2.78 0.32 23.70
N VAL A 22 -3.02 1.51 24.28
CA VAL A 22 -3.65 1.63 25.61
C VAL A 22 -4.99 0.91 25.67
N ARG A 23 -5.88 1.15 24.69
CA ARG A 23 -7.18 0.46 24.61
C ARG A 23 -7.06 -1.05 24.39
N PHE A 24 -6.09 -1.49 23.59
CA PHE A 24 -5.84 -2.91 23.35
C PHE A 24 -5.43 -3.60 24.65
N PHE A 25 -4.48 -3.04 25.40
CA PHE A 25 -4.05 -3.60 26.68
C PHE A 25 -5.17 -3.57 27.72
N GLN A 26 -5.92 -2.47 27.82
CA GLN A 26 -7.08 -2.38 28.72
C GLN A 26 -8.13 -3.45 28.41
N ARG A 27 -8.42 -3.68 27.12
CA ARG A 27 -9.32 -4.77 26.68
C ARG A 27 -8.76 -6.13 27.09
N CYS A 28 -7.48 -6.38 26.83
CA CYS A 28 -6.82 -7.63 27.20
C CYS A 28 -6.85 -7.89 28.70
N LEU A 29 -6.93 -6.89 29.57
CA LEU A 29 -7.13 -7.09 31.02
C LEU A 29 -8.57 -7.50 31.37
N GLN A 30 -9.56 -6.98 30.66
CA GLN A 30 -10.97 -7.26 30.93
C GLN A 30 -11.44 -8.57 30.30
N VAL A 31 -11.16 -8.78 29.01
CA VAL A 31 -11.67 -9.91 28.22
C VAL A 31 -10.61 -10.34 27.21
N LEU A 32 -10.30 -11.64 27.18
CA LEU A 32 -9.47 -12.19 26.12
C LEU A 32 -10.20 -12.17 24.77
N PRO A 33 -9.56 -11.66 23.71
CA PRO A 33 -9.97 -11.95 22.35
C PRO A 33 -10.18 -13.45 22.13
N GLU A 34 -11.15 -13.83 21.30
CA GLU A 34 -11.49 -15.24 21.02
C GLU A 34 -10.29 -16.08 20.56
N ARG A 35 -9.41 -15.49 19.75
CA ARG A 35 -8.15 -16.12 19.30
C ARG A 35 -7.20 -16.45 20.45
N TYR A 36 -7.35 -15.78 21.59
CA TYR A 36 -6.56 -16.02 22.80
C TYR A 36 -7.29 -16.85 23.85
N ALA A 37 -8.50 -17.34 23.57
CA ALA A 37 -9.25 -18.16 24.52
C ALA A 37 -8.50 -19.45 24.92
N SER A 38 -7.69 -20.02 24.01
CA SER A 38 -6.83 -21.17 24.31
C SER A 38 -5.71 -20.86 25.32
N TYR A 39 -5.34 -19.59 25.49
CA TYR A 39 -4.35 -19.12 26.47
C TYR A 39 -4.99 -18.74 27.82
N GLU A 40 -6.27 -19.08 28.06
CA GLU A 40 -6.91 -18.85 29.35
C GLU A 40 -6.13 -19.52 30.49
N THR A 41 -5.48 -20.66 30.25
CA THR A 41 -4.65 -21.32 31.29
C THR A 41 -3.41 -20.52 31.69
N THR A 42 -2.96 -19.58 30.87
CA THR A 42 -1.82 -18.68 31.09
C THR A 42 -2.24 -17.22 31.14
N ARG A 43 -3.51 -16.94 31.53
CA ARG A 43 -4.12 -15.61 31.61
C ARG A 43 -3.24 -14.58 32.32
N LEU A 44 -2.54 -14.97 33.37
CA LEU A 44 -1.65 -14.10 34.14
C LEU A 44 -0.47 -13.57 33.32
N THR A 45 0.07 -14.36 32.39
CA THR A 45 1.12 -13.89 31.46
C THR A 45 0.58 -12.86 30.46
N ILE A 46 -0.66 -13.04 29.98
CA ILE A 46 -1.31 -12.02 29.15
C ILE A 46 -1.56 -10.74 29.96
N GLY A 47 -1.98 -10.89 31.22
CA GLY A 47 -2.09 -9.80 32.17
C GLY A 47 -0.78 -9.03 32.34
N PHE A 48 0.34 -9.75 32.48
CA PHE A 48 1.68 -9.17 32.55
C PHE A 48 2.04 -8.33 31.33
N PHE A 49 1.89 -8.86 30.11
CA PHE A 49 2.17 -8.08 28.90
C PHE A 49 1.26 -6.85 28.78
N ALA A 50 0.00 -6.95 29.18
CA ALA A 50 -0.92 -5.81 29.15
C ALA A 50 -0.58 -4.75 30.20
N LEU A 51 -0.28 -5.15 31.44
CA LEU A 51 0.13 -4.21 32.51
C LEU A 51 1.47 -3.57 32.21
N SER A 52 2.48 -4.35 31.81
CA SER A 52 3.79 -3.84 31.43
C SER A 52 3.70 -2.92 30.21
N GLY A 53 2.87 -3.26 29.22
CA GLY A 53 2.61 -2.38 28.08
C GLY A 53 1.98 -1.04 28.48
N LEU A 54 1.02 -1.04 29.42
CA LEU A 54 0.43 0.19 29.94
C LEU A 54 1.42 1.02 30.78
N ASP A 55 2.31 0.36 31.52
CA ASP A 55 3.37 1.01 32.30
C ASP A 55 4.39 1.70 31.39
N VAL A 56 4.90 1.01 30.36
CA VAL A 56 5.81 1.57 29.35
C VAL A 56 5.17 2.77 28.61
N LEU A 57 3.84 2.77 28.46
CA LEU A 57 3.10 3.86 27.85
C LEU A 57 2.72 4.99 28.82
N ASP A 58 3.09 4.90 30.09
CA ASP A 58 2.69 5.84 31.14
C ASP A 58 1.16 6.02 31.16
N SER A 59 0.43 4.90 31.26
CA SER A 59 -1.04 4.84 31.18
C SER A 59 -1.65 3.80 32.12
N LEU A 60 -1.00 3.51 33.24
CA LEU A 60 -1.53 2.60 34.28
C LEU A 60 -2.72 3.18 35.04
N ASP A 61 -3.02 4.47 34.91
CA ASP A 61 -4.16 5.16 35.51
C ASP A 61 -5.51 4.63 35.01
N VAL A 62 -5.54 4.01 33.82
CA VAL A 62 -6.76 3.41 33.25
C VAL A 62 -7.16 2.07 33.89
N VAL A 63 -6.31 1.52 34.77
CA VAL A 63 -6.48 0.22 35.42
C VAL A 63 -7.01 0.40 36.84
N ASP A 64 -8.02 -0.39 37.20
CA ASP A 64 -8.46 -0.53 38.59
C ASP A 64 -7.45 -1.38 39.38
N LYS A 65 -6.35 -0.74 39.80
CA LYS A 65 -5.20 -1.41 40.44
C LYS A 65 -5.62 -2.30 41.63
N PRO A 66 -6.45 -1.84 42.59
CA PRO A 66 -6.86 -2.67 43.73
C PRO A 66 -7.52 -3.99 43.31
N SER A 67 -8.46 -3.96 42.36
CA SER A 67 -9.15 -5.16 41.90
C SER A 67 -8.21 -6.14 41.19
N VAL A 68 -7.27 -5.64 40.40
CA VAL A 68 -6.27 -6.48 39.72
C VAL A 68 -5.29 -7.09 40.71
N ILE A 69 -4.84 -6.33 41.72
CA ILE A 69 -3.99 -6.83 42.81
C ILE A 69 -4.69 -7.97 43.55
N GLU A 70 -5.95 -7.79 43.94
CA GLU A 70 -6.73 -8.87 44.59
C GLU A 70 -6.88 -10.10 43.71
N TRP A 71 -7.12 -9.91 42.40
CA TRP A 71 -7.17 -11.02 41.46
C TRP A 71 -5.83 -11.76 41.38
N ILE A 72 -4.70 -11.06 41.27
CA ILE A 72 -3.37 -11.71 41.23
C ILE A 72 -3.11 -12.47 42.52
N TYR A 73 -3.38 -11.88 43.68
CA TYR A 73 -3.25 -12.59 44.97
C TYR A 73 -4.16 -13.82 45.05
N SER A 74 -5.31 -13.78 44.36
CA SER A 74 -6.21 -14.94 44.31
C SER A 74 -5.64 -16.14 43.56
N LEU A 75 -4.58 -15.93 42.77
CA LEU A 75 -3.89 -16.97 42.02
C LEU A 75 -2.78 -17.65 42.83
N GLN A 76 -2.40 -17.10 43.98
CA GLN A 76 -1.36 -17.67 44.83
C GLN A 76 -1.81 -19.00 45.45
N VAL A 77 -0.98 -20.03 45.30
CA VAL A 77 -1.13 -21.34 45.93
C VAL A 77 -0.42 -21.30 47.28
N LEU A 78 -1.21 -21.35 48.36
CA LEU A 78 -0.72 -21.33 49.73
C LEU A 78 -0.33 -22.73 50.22
N PRO A 79 0.61 -22.83 51.19
CA PRO A 79 0.92 -24.10 51.83
C PRO A 79 -0.28 -24.62 52.62
N THR A 80 -0.46 -25.95 52.66
CA THR A 80 -1.39 -26.66 53.53
C THR A 80 -0.93 -26.62 54.99
N GLU A 81 -1.81 -26.96 55.95
CA GLU A 81 -1.45 -27.01 57.38
C GLU A 81 -0.27 -27.94 57.64
N ASP A 82 -0.26 -29.09 56.98
CA ASP A 82 0.78 -30.12 57.07
C ASP A 82 1.99 -29.86 56.15
N GLN A 83 1.96 -28.76 55.37
CA GLN A 83 3.01 -28.38 54.42
C GLN A 83 3.30 -29.43 53.33
N SER A 84 2.38 -30.38 53.11
CA SER A 84 2.54 -31.45 52.12
C SER A 84 2.61 -30.95 50.68
N ASN A 85 2.01 -29.78 50.37
CA ASN A 85 2.02 -29.18 49.04
C ASN A 85 3.12 -28.11 48.83
N LEU A 86 4.13 -28.00 49.69
CA LEU A 86 5.17 -26.96 49.56
C LEU A 86 5.84 -26.96 48.18
N GLY A 87 6.14 -28.13 47.62
CA GLY A 87 6.72 -28.27 46.28
C GLY A 87 5.79 -27.86 45.12
N ARG A 88 4.55 -27.50 45.40
CA ARG A 88 3.54 -27.04 44.43
C ARG A 88 3.17 -25.56 44.61
N CYS A 89 3.77 -24.86 45.56
CA CYS A 89 3.42 -23.47 45.85
C CYS A 89 3.97 -22.50 44.78
N GLY A 90 3.32 -21.35 44.62
CA GLY A 90 3.61 -20.35 43.58
C GLY A 90 2.33 -19.66 43.11
N PHE A 91 2.31 -19.09 41.91
CA PHE A 91 1.10 -18.56 41.31
C PHE A 91 0.62 -19.48 40.18
N ARG A 92 -0.69 -19.66 40.08
CA ARG A 92 -1.33 -20.34 38.94
C ARG A 92 -1.58 -19.36 37.79
N GLY A 93 -1.84 -19.88 36.60
CA GLY A 93 -2.02 -19.03 35.42
C GLY A 93 -3.41 -18.41 35.25
N SER A 94 -4.46 -18.96 35.87
CA SER A 94 -5.83 -18.41 35.80
C SER A 94 -6.70 -18.80 36.99
N SER A 95 -7.75 -18.02 37.25
CA SER A 95 -8.78 -18.29 38.26
C SER A 95 -9.62 -19.54 37.97
N HIS A 96 -9.58 -20.05 36.74
CA HIS A 96 -10.24 -21.29 36.33
C HIS A 96 -9.40 -22.54 36.60
N ILE A 97 -8.18 -22.38 37.11
CA ILE A 97 -7.27 -23.48 37.46
C ILE A 97 -7.19 -23.58 38.98
N GLY A 98 -7.27 -24.81 39.50
CA GLY A 98 -7.10 -25.08 40.92
C GLY A 98 -8.25 -24.53 41.78
N VAL A 99 -7.96 -24.24 43.06
CA VAL A 99 -8.97 -23.83 44.04
C VAL A 99 -8.97 -22.31 44.23
N PRO A 100 -10.08 -21.59 44.01
CA PRO A 100 -10.13 -20.14 44.20
C PRO A 100 -9.62 -19.72 45.58
N TYR A 101 -8.72 -18.75 45.64
CA TYR A 101 -8.19 -18.24 46.90
C TYR A 101 -9.29 -17.59 47.74
N ASN A 102 -9.28 -17.88 49.04
CA ASN A 102 -10.18 -17.27 50.02
C ASN A 102 -9.36 -16.41 50.99
N ALA A 103 -9.57 -15.09 50.96
CA ALA A 103 -8.90 -14.13 51.85
C ALA A 103 -9.23 -14.34 53.34
N SER A 104 -10.29 -15.10 53.64
CA SER A 104 -10.75 -15.44 54.99
C SER A 104 -9.92 -16.60 55.59
N LYS A 105 -8.59 -16.39 55.70
CA LYS A 105 -7.62 -17.17 56.48
C LYS A 105 -7.85 -18.68 56.61
N GLY A 106 -7.18 -19.43 55.74
CA GLY A 106 -6.74 -20.79 56.05
C GLY A 106 -5.87 -21.37 54.93
N PRO A 107 -4.88 -22.21 55.24
CA PRO A 107 -4.26 -23.12 54.28
C PRO A 107 -5.33 -23.79 53.40
N GLY A 108 -5.09 -23.83 52.09
CA GLY A 108 -6.04 -24.41 51.13
C GLY A 108 -6.24 -25.91 51.38
N THR A 109 -7.39 -26.43 50.98
CA THR A 109 -7.57 -27.88 50.86
C THR A 109 -6.61 -28.42 49.80
N PRO A 110 -5.81 -29.47 50.10
CA PRO A 110 -4.89 -30.03 49.11
C PRO A 110 -5.68 -30.53 47.89
N HIS A 111 -5.33 -30.01 46.72
CA HIS A 111 -5.91 -30.43 45.46
C HIS A 111 -4.79 -30.89 44.51
N PRO A 112 -4.86 -32.12 43.95
CA PRO A 112 -3.77 -32.68 43.14
C PRO A 112 -3.41 -31.86 41.90
N TYR A 113 -4.35 -31.05 41.38
CA TYR A 113 -4.14 -30.23 40.19
C TYR A 113 -4.01 -28.73 40.52
N ASP A 114 -3.85 -28.37 41.79
CA ASP A 114 -3.60 -26.98 42.20
C ASP A 114 -2.12 -26.79 42.49
N SER A 115 -1.39 -26.25 41.50
CA SER A 115 0.04 -26.03 41.56
C SER A 115 0.41 -24.69 40.92
N GLY A 116 1.40 -24.03 41.50
CA GLY A 116 2.08 -22.92 40.88
C GLY A 116 2.82 -23.34 39.62
N HIS A 117 3.02 -22.37 38.73
CA HIS A 117 3.79 -22.52 37.51
C HIS A 117 4.88 -21.45 37.52
N VAL A 118 6.13 -21.81 37.21
CA VAL A 118 7.30 -20.91 37.38
C VAL A 118 7.12 -19.58 36.63
N ALA A 119 6.69 -19.62 35.36
CA ALA A 119 6.42 -18.41 34.59
C ALA A 119 5.25 -17.57 35.15
N MET A 120 4.25 -18.21 35.76
CA MET A 120 3.11 -17.52 36.37
C MET A 120 3.50 -16.87 37.70
N THR A 121 4.37 -17.52 38.48
CA THR A 121 4.98 -16.92 39.69
C THR A 121 5.82 -15.71 39.31
N TYR A 122 6.68 -15.81 38.30
CA TYR A 122 7.46 -14.68 37.79
C TYR A 122 6.54 -13.52 37.35
N THR A 123 5.61 -13.78 36.44
CA THR A 123 4.72 -12.75 35.89
C THR A 123 3.78 -12.17 36.94
N GLY A 124 3.30 -12.97 37.89
CA GLY A 124 2.47 -12.52 39.02
C GLY A 124 3.21 -11.54 39.93
N LEU A 125 4.45 -11.85 40.32
CA LEU A 125 5.28 -10.95 41.11
C LEU A 125 5.60 -9.66 40.35
N ALA A 126 5.96 -9.76 39.07
CA ALA A 126 6.22 -8.59 38.24
C ALA A 126 4.98 -7.69 38.10
N CYS A 127 3.79 -8.26 37.88
CA CYS A 127 2.53 -7.52 37.86
C CYS A 127 2.27 -6.77 39.17
N LEU A 128 2.49 -7.42 40.32
CA LEU A 128 2.31 -6.78 41.62
C LEU A 128 3.24 -5.57 41.78
N ILE A 129 4.52 -5.71 41.39
CA ILE A 129 5.49 -4.61 41.41
C ILE A 129 5.07 -3.46 40.48
N ILE A 130 4.67 -3.76 39.23
CA ILE A 130 4.18 -2.76 38.26
C ILE A 130 2.97 -1.98 38.83
N LEU A 131 2.09 -2.66 39.57
CA LEU A 131 0.92 -2.05 40.19
C LEU A 131 1.23 -1.25 41.47
N GLY A 132 2.49 -1.29 41.96
CA GLY A 132 2.95 -0.58 43.15
C GLY A 132 2.70 -1.32 44.47
N ASP A 133 2.51 -2.65 44.43
CA ASP A 133 2.36 -3.49 45.61
C ASP A 133 3.73 -3.77 46.28
N ASP A 134 3.73 -3.93 47.61
CA ASP A 134 4.94 -4.13 48.41
C ASP A 134 5.35 -5.60 48.61
N LEU A 135 4.60 -6.53 47.99
CA LEU A 135 4.76 -7.99 48.07
C LEU A 135 4.61 -8.56 49.49
N SER A 136 4.12 -7.80 50.47
CA SER A 136 4.00 -8.23 51.87
C SER A 136 3.05 -9.42 52.08
N ARG A 137 2.09 -9.58 51.17
CA ARG A 137 1.11 -10.69 51.18
C ARG A 137 1.58 -11.92 50.40
N VAL A 138 2.74 -11.85 49.74
CA VAL A 138 3.35 -13.01 49.09
C VAL A 138 3.95 -13.92 50.16
N ASN A 139 3.56 -15.19 50.17
CA ASN A 139 4.22 -16.21 50.97
C ASN A 139 5.55 -16.59 50.32
N LYS A 140 6.57 -15.75 50.56
CA LYS A 140 7.91 -15.90 49.97
C LYS A 140 8.48 -17.29 50.19
N LYS A 141 8.42 -17.79 51.43
CA LYS A 141 8.94 -19.12 51.80
C LYS A 141 8.29 -20.24 51.00
N ALA A 142 6.96 -20.20 50.83
CA ALA A 142 6.25 -21.20 50.04
C ALA A 142 6.60 -21.11 48.55
N CYS A 143 6.65 -19.89 47.98
CA CYS A 143 7.03 -19.69 46.58
C CYS A 143 8.45 -20.22 46.29
N LEU A 144 9.41 -19.96 47.18
CA LEU A 144 10.79 -20.44 47.03
C LEU A 144 10.91 -21.95 47.22
N ALA A 145 10.12 -22.54 48.12
CA ALA A 145 10.06 -24.00 48.29
C ALA A 145 9.49 -24.69 47.04
N GLY A 146 8.44 -24.10 46.44
CA GLY A 146 7.87 -24.56 45.18
C GLY A 146 8.87 -24.43 44.03
N LEU A 147 9.54 -23.28 43.92
CA LEU A 147 10.57 -23.04 42.91
C LEU A 147 11.71 -24.07 43.01
N LYS A 148 12.21 -24.31 44.22
CA LYS A 148 13.29 -25.28 44.48
C LYS A 148 12.92 -26.70 44.09
N ALA A 149 11.65 -27.08 44.24
CA ALA A 149 11.16 -28.40 43.84
C ALA A 149 11.09 -28.59 42.32
N LEU A 150 11.14 -27.51 41.53
CA LEU A 150 11.10 -27.56 40.06
C LEU A 150 12.48 -27.68 39.42
N GLN A 151 13.57 -27.45 40.17
CA GLN A 151 14.92 -27.53 39.62
C GLN A 151 15.35 -28.99 39.43
N LEU A 152 15.90 -29.28 38.26
CA LEU A 152 16.41 -30.59 37.89
C LEU A 152 17.89 -30.75 38.21
N GLU A 153 18.37 -31.99 38.21
CA GLU A 153 19.77 -32.31 38.49
C GLU A 153 20.73 -31.70 37.48
N ASP A 154 20.28 -31.49 36.23
CA ASP A 154 21.07 -30.81 35.21
C ASP A 154 21.07 -29.27 35.35
N GLY A 155 20.35 -28.72 36.33
CA GLY A 155 20.27 -27.28 36.58
C GLY A 155 19.16 -26.55 35.82
N SER A 156 18.46 -27.23 34.90
CA SER A 156 17.24 -26.69 34.28
C SER A 156 16.05 -26.72 35.24
N PHE A 157 14.93 -26.14 34.84
CA PHE A 157 13.71 -26.10 35.65
C PHE A 157 12.53 -26.65 34.86
N TYR A 158 11.69 -27.47 35.49
CA TYR A 158 10.35 -27.73 34.97
C TYR A 158 9.45 -26.50 35.15
N ALA A 159 8.46 -26.38 34.26
CA ALA A 159 7.46 -25.32 34.35
C ALA A 159 6.54 -25.48 35.58
N MET A 160 6.21 -26.73 35.91
CA MET A 160 5.38 -27.20 37.03
C MET A 160 5.73 -28.66 37.36
N PRO A 161 5.35 -29.23 38.51
CA PRO A 161 5.84 -30.54 38.95
C PRO A 161 5.53 -31.71 37.99
N GLU A 162 4.39 -31.68 37.31
CA GLU A 162 3.99 -32.67 36.30
C GLU A 162 4.34 -32.27 34.85
N GLY A 163 5.12 -31.20 34.66
CA GLY A 163 5.48 -30.69 33.35
C GLY A 163 6.55 -31.54 32.66
N SER A 164 6.55 -31.53 31.32
CA SER A 164 7.59 -32.17 30.49
C SER A 164 8.59 -31.18 29.88
N GLU A 165 8.31 -29.88 29.96
CA GLU A 165 9.18 -28.84 29.38
C GLU A 165 10.18 -28.33 30.41
N ASN A 166 11.46 -28.29 30.03
CA ASN A 166 12.57 -27.75 30.82
C ASN A 166 13.59 -27.03 29.92
N ASP A 167 13.46 -25.71 29.80
CA ASP A 167 14.35 -24.90 28.95
C ASP A 167 14.82 -23.60 29.64
N MET A 168 15.70 -22.88 28.94
CA MET A 168 16.36 -21.65 29.41
C MET A 168 15.38 -20.58 29.93
N ARG A 169 14.14 -20.54 29.45
CA ARG A 169 13.13 -19.55 29.88
C ARG A 169 12.75 -19.76 31.34
N PHE A 170 12.69 -21.01 31.79
CA PHE A 170 12.34 -21.33 33.18
C PHE A 170 13.48 -21.05 34.14
N VAL A 171 14.74 -21.20 33.68
CA VAL A 171 15.92 -20.74 34.42
C VAL A 171 15.87 -19.23 34.65
N TYR A 172 15.53 -18.46 33.61
CA TYR A 172 15.35 -17.01 33.73
C TYR A 172 14.18 -16.63 34.65
N CYS A 173 13.04 -17.31 34.54
CA CYS A 173 11.91 -17.09 35.44
C CYS A 173 12.31 -17.34 36.90
N ALA A 174 13.05 -18.42 37.18
CA ALA A 174 13.54 -18.75 38.51
C ALA A 174 14.46 -17.65 39.07
N ALA A 175 15.41 -17.18 38.27
CA ALA A 175 16.30 -16.09 38.65
C ALA A 175 15.55 -14.78 38.94
N CYS A 176 14.55 -14.44 38.12
CA CYS A 176 13.70 -13.27 38.35
C CYS A 176 12.91 -13.37 39.65
N ILE A 177 12.35 -14.55 39.97
CA ILE A 177 11.63 -14.77 41.22
C ILE A 177 12.56 -14.58 42.42
N CYS A 178 13.74 -15.20 42.40
CA CYS A 178 14.75 -15.04 43.46
C CYS A 178 15.17 -13.57 43.62
N TYR A 179 15.41 -12.86 42.52
CA TYR A 179 15.79 -11.45 42.53
C TYR A 179 14.67 -10.55 43.09
N MET A 180 13.43 -10.69 42.63
CA MET A 180 12.29 -9.89 43.10
C MET A 180 11.94 -10.16 44.57
N LEU A 181 12.15 -11.39 45.06
CA LEU A 181 11.90 -11.75 46.45
C LEU A 181 13.08 -11.43 47.38
N ASP A 182 14.24 -11.08 46.82
CA ASP A 182 15.52 -10.87 47.50
C ASP A 182 15.99 -12.11 48.28
N ASP A 183 15.83 -13.29 47.68
CA ASP A 183 16.23 -14.57 48.29
C ASP A 183 16.56 -15.64 47.23
N TRP A 184 17.85 -16.01 47.17
CA TRP A 184 18.38 -16.99 46.23
C TRP A 184 18.34 -18.44 46.74
N SER A 185 17.76 -18.71 47.92
CA SER A 185 17.66 -20.08 48.47
C SER A 185 16.69 -21.00 47.70
N GLY A 186 15.87 -20.42 46.81
CA GLY A 186 14.94 -21.13 45.94
C GLY A 186 15.58 -21.81 44.73
N MET A 187 16.88 -21.63 44.47
CA MET A 187 17.59 -22.22 43.33
C MET A 187 19.05 -22.54 43.68
N ASP A 188 19.53 -23.70 43.25
CA ASP A 188 20.95 -24.01 43.16
C ASP A 188 21.56 -23.22 41.98
N CYS A 189 22.18 -22.08 42.31
CA CYS A 189 22.75 -21.16 41.34
C CYS A 189 23.91 -21.79 40.57
N THR A 190 24.71 -22.66 41.21
CA THR A 190 25.85 -23.32 40.56
C THR A 190 25.38 -24.23 39.45
N LYS A 191 24.38 -25.09 39.71
CA LYS A 191 23.81 -25.96 38.69
C LYS A 191 23.16 -25.17 37.55
N ALA A 192 22.47 -24.07 37.85
CA ALA A 192 21.87 -23.21 36.83
C ALA A 192 22.93 -22.56 35.92
N ILE A 193 24.04 -22.08 36.49
CA ILE A 193 25.18 -21.54 35.73
C ILE A 193 25.81 -22.63 34.85
N ASP A 194 26.00 -23.85 35.38
CA ASP A 194 26.52 -24.99 34.61
C ASP A 194 25.60 -25.36 33.44
N TYR A 195 24.28 -25.27 33.62
CA TYR A 195 23.31 -25.47 32.54
C TYR A 195 23.44 -24.40 31.45
N ILE A 196 23.56 -23.11 31.84
CA ILE A 196 23.77 -21.99 30.91
C ILE A 196 25.05 -22.20 30.10
N ARG A 197 26.17 -22.52 30.77
CA ARG A 197 27.46 -22.75 30.11
C ARG A 197 27.40 -23.91 29.11
N ARG A 198 26.75 -25.02 29.47
CA ARG A 198 26.57 -26.17 28.56
C ARG A 198 25.62 -25.89 27.40
N SER A 199 24.82 -24.83 27.48
CA SER A 199 23.89 -24.40 26.42
C SER A 199 24.52 -23.38 25.45
N MET A 200 25.78 -22.98 25.67
CA MET A 200 26.52 -22.21 24.68
C MET A 200 26.86 -23.07 23.47
N THR A 201 26.62 -22.53 22.27
CA THR A 201 26.77 -23.25 21.00
C THR A 201 28.05 -22.85 20.26
N TYR A 202 28.37 -23.57 19.19
CA TYR A 202 29.58 -23.33 18.39
C TYR A 202 29.62 -21.93 17.73
N ASP A 203 28.46 -21.37 17.42
CA ASP A 203 28.30 -20.03 16.85
C ASP A 203 28.26 -18.93 17.92
N SER A 204 28.51 -19.28 19.19
CA SER A 204 28.57 -18.39 20.35
C SER A 204 27.23 -17.80 20.82
N GLY A 205 26.12 -18.15 20.18
CA GLY A 205 24.79 -17.93 20.78
C GLY A 205 24.52 -18.91 21.93
N ILE A 206 23.40 -18.71 22.62
CA ILE A 206 22.95 -19.64 23.67
C ILE A 206 21.60 -20.20 23.25
N SER A 207 21.46 -21.52 23.36
CA SER A 207 20.28 -22.27 22.96
C SER A 207 19.30 -22.49 24.12
N GLN A 208 18.15 -23.09 23.82
CA GLN A 208 17.14 -23.46 24.85
C GLN A 208 17.68 -24.48 25.87
N GLY A 209 18.74 -25.22 25.52
CA GLY A 209 19.37 -26.23 26.36
C GLY A 209 20.57 -26.90 25.66
N PRO A 210 21.36 -27.70 26.37
CA PRO A 210 22.60 -28.27 25.83
C PRO A 210 22.39 -29.05 24.53
N GLY A 211 23.17 -28.73 23.49
CA GLY A 211 23.12 -29.40 22.19
C GLY A 211 22.06 -28.90 21.21
N PHE A 212 21.21 -27.95 21.60
CA PHE A 212 20.23 -27.32 20.70
C PHE A 212 20.82 -26.12 19.93
N GLU A 213 20.08 -25.67 18.90
CA GLU A 213 20.42 -24.48 18.09
C GLU A 213 20.36 -23.18 18.93
N SER A 214 21.29 -22.25 18.67
CA SER A 214 21.32 -20.92 19.29
C SER A 214 20.02 -20.14 19.03
N HIS A 215 19.56 -19.37 20.01
CA HIS A 215 18.30 -18.65 19.92
C HIS A 215 18.34 -17.32 20.66
N GLY A 216 17.87 -16.23 20.04
CA GLY A 216 17.96 -14.87 20.59
C GLY A 216 17.24 -14.73 21.94
N GLY A 217 16.05 -15.33 22.07
CA GLY A 217 15.31 -15.36 23.34
C GLY A 217 16.02 -16.15 24.45
N SER A 218 16.69 -17.25 24.11
CA SER A 218 17.43 -18.07 25.10
C SER A 218 18.74 -17.39 25.49
N THR A 219 19.38 -16.72 24.54
CA THR A 219 20.55 -15.87 24.77
C THR A 219 20.22 -14.75 25.74
N PHE A 220 19.11 -14.05 25.55
CA PHE A 220 18.61 -13.10 26.55
C PHE A 220 18.40 -13.75 27.92
N CYS A 221 17.65 -14.85 27.98
CA CYS A 221 17.32 -15.52 29.23
C CYS A 221 18.59 -15.90 30.02
N ALA A 222 19.60 -16.45 29.35
CA ALA A 222 20.86 -16.83 29.95
C ALA A 222 21.68 -15.62 30.43
N ILE A 223 21.88 -14.61 29.58
CA ILE A 223 22.66 -13.41 29.93
C ILE A 223 21.98 -12.63 31.05
N ALA A 224 20.67 -12.39 30.94
CA ALA A 224 19.90 -11.70 31.98
C ALA A 224 19.93 -12.48 33.31
N THR A 225 19.87 -13.82 33.29
CA THR A 225 20.03 -14.64 34.50
C THR A 225 21.38 -14.38 35.18
N LEU A 226 22.47 -14.40 34.42
CA LEU A 226 23.81 -14.16 34.96
C LEU A 226 23.98 -12.72 35.47
N CYS A 227 23.35 -11.74 34.81
CA CYS A 227 23.30 -10.36 35.28
C CYS A 227 22.55 -10.23 36.60
N LEU A 228 21.36 -10.84 36.72
CA LEU A 228 20.57 -10.82 37.96
C LEU A 228 21.31 -11.47 39.13
N MET A 229 22.09 -12.53 38.86
CA MET A 229 22.96 -13.17 39.85
C MET A 229 24.20 -12.35 40.21
N GLY A 230 24.55 -11.31 39.44
CA GLY A 230 25.84 -10.60 39.58
C GLY A 230 27.05 -11.47 39.23
N LYS A 231 26.89 -12.42 38.30
CA LYS A 231 27.89 -13.46 37.97
C LYS A 231 28.36 -13.46 36.52
N LEU A 232 27.89 -12.55 35.67
CA LEU A 232 28.20 -12.53 34.24
C LEU A 232 29.71 -12.51 33.95
N GLU A 233 30.43 -11.53 34.49
CA GLU A 233 31.88 -11.35 34.23
C GLU A 233 32.75 -12.44 34.88
N GLU A 234 32.25 -13.06 35.96
CA GLU A 234 32.93 -14.18 36.62
C GLU A 234 32.78 -15.48 35.82
N MET A 235 31.62 -15.67 35.18
CA MET A 235 31.24 -16.93 34.56
C MET A 235 31.36 -16.94 33.04
N ILE A 236 31.55 -15.82 32.36
CA ILE A 236 31.78 -15.77 30.91
C ILE A 236 33.00 -14.89 30.66
N SER A 237 34.02 -15.46 30.01
CA SER A 237 35.24 -14.70 29.72
C SER A 237 34.97 -13.54 28.77
N GLU A 238 35.80 -12.50 28.85
CA GLU A 238 35.69 -11.34 27.95
C GLU A 238 35.76 -11.73 26.46
N THR A 239 36.49 -12.80 26.12
CA THR A 239 36.54 -13.31 24.74
C THR A 239 35.20 -13.94 24.32
N GLU A 240 34.56 -14.69 25.22
CA GLU A 240 33.24 -15.29 24.98
C GLU A 240 32.16 -14.19 24.90
N LEU A 241 32.19 -13.20 25.81
CA LEU A 241 31.29 -12.04 25.77
C LEU A 241 31.40 -11.30 24.44
N ASN A 242 32.62 -11.05 23.94
CA ASN A 242 32.81 -10.41 22.64
C ASN A 242 32.23 -11.22 21.47
N ARG A 243 32.25 -12.56 21.55
CA ARG A 243 31.61 -13.41 20.55
C ARG A 243 30.09 -13.36 20.63
N ILE A 244 29.52 -13.34 21.84
CA ILE A 244 28.07 -13.17 22.06
C ILE A 244 27.61 -11.80 21.56
N ARG A 245 28.33 -10.73 21.91
CA ARG A 245 28.07 -9.36 21.40
C ARG A 245 28.02 -9.35 19.86
N ARG A 246 29.05 -9.92 19.21
CA ARG A 246 29.09 -10.06 17.75
C ARG A 246 27.90 -10.88 17.22
N TRP A 247 27.58 -12.00 17.85
CA TRP A 247 26.46 -12.85 17.43
C TRP A 247 25.13 -12.08 17.46
N CYS A 248 24.87 -11.34 18.54
CA CYS A 248 23.67 -10.50 18.70
C CYS A 248 23.61 -9.35 17.67
N ILE A 249 24.72 -8.62 17.44
CA ILE A 249 24.77 -7.54 16.44
C ILE A 249 24.44 -8.09 15.04
N LEU A 250 24.97 -9.26 14.69
CA LEU A 250 24.72 -9.92 13.40
C LEU A 250 23.30 -10.49 13.26
N ARG A 251 22.39 -10.27 14.23
CA ARG A 251 20.96 -10.58 14.09
C ARG A 251 20.15 -9.42 13.53
N GLN A 252 20.72 -8.23 13.43
CA GLN A 252 19.99 -7.10 12.88
C GLN A 252 19.89 -7.17 11.34
N GLN A 253 18.67 -7.02 10.83
CA GLN A 253 18.34 -6.76 9.43
C GLN A 253 17.52 -5.47 9.33
N THR A 254 16.20 -5.54 9.06
CA THR A 254 15.27 -4.43 9.26
C THR A 254 14.82 -4.36 10.72
N GLY A 255 14.37 -5.48 11.28
CA GLY A 255 14.30 -5.75 12.71
C GLY A 255 15.40 -6.71 13.14
N PHE A 256 15.13 -7.54 14.15
CA PHE A 256 16.04 -8.61 14.57
C PHE A 256 15.47 -9.99 14.23
N GLN A 257 16.32 -10.89 13.73
CA GLN A 257 15.99 -12.31 13.60
C GLN A 257 16.40 -13.06 14.88
N GLY A 258 15.58 -14.02 15.31
CA GLY A 258 15.86 -14.82 16.51
C GLY A 258 16.92 -15.89 16.31
N ARG A 259 17.13 -16.30 15.07
CA ARG A 259 18.06 -17.36 14.65
C ARG A 259 18.71 -16.98 13.34
N PRO A 260 19.91 -17.51 13.03
CA PRO A 260 20.50 -17.31 11.71
C PRO A 260 19.54 -17.72 10.59
N ASN A 261 19.42 -16.88 9.55
CA ASN A 261 18.64 -17.17 8.34
C ASN A 261 17.12 -17.36 8.59
N LYS A 262 16.57 -16.76 9.65
CA LYS A 262 15.12 -16.71 9.89
C LYS A 262 14.61 -15.28 9.66
N PRO A 263 13.33 -15.12 9.28
CA PRO A 263 12.75 -13.79 9.17
C PRO A 263 12.86 -13.00 10.48
N VAL A 264 12.88 -11.68 10.35
CA VAL A 264 12.78 -10.77 11.50
C VAL A 264 11.43 -10.93 12.21
N ASP A 265 11.44 -10.82 13.53
CA ASP A 265 10.23 -10.84 14.36
C ASP A 265 10.35 -9.76 15.45
N THR A 266 9.26 -9.02 15.65
CA THR A 266 9.10 -7.97 16.66
C THR A 266 9.64 -8.33 18.03
N CYS A 267 9.47 -9.58 18.48
CA CYS A 267 9.90 -9.97 19.82
C CYS A 267 11.43 -9.97 19.97
N TYR A 268 12.21 -10.23 18.90
CA TYR A 268 13.66 -10.21 18.98
C TYR A 268 14.26 -8.81 19.01
N SER A 269 13.51 -7.81 18.56
CA SER A 269 13.88 -6.41 18.76
C SER A 269 13.96 -6.09 20.27
N PHE A 270 13.13 -6.74 21.08
CA PHE A 270 13.28 -6.75 22.53
C PHE A 270 14.36 -7.76 22.99
N TRP A 271 14.25 -9.05 22.67
CA TRP A 271 15.16 -10.06 23.27
C TRP A 271 16.64 -9.83 22.91
N VAL A 272 16.95 -9.61 21.64
CA VAL A 272 18.32 -9.34 21.19
C VAL A 272 18.73 -7.92 21.58
N GLY A 273 17.85 -6.93 21.43
CA GLY A 273 18.11 -5.55 21.84
C GLY A 273 18.45 -5.42 23.32
N ALA A 274 17.66 -6.03 24.20
CA ALA A 274 17.90 -6.04 25.65
C ALA A 274 19.17 -6.82 26.02
N THR A 275 19.53 -7.87 25.26
CA THR A 275 20.83 -8.55 25.46
C THR A 275 21.97 -7.61 25.12
N LEU A 276 21.86 -6.85 24.03
CA LEU A 276 22.88 -5.88 23.62
C LEU A 276 23.00 -4.72 24.63
N GLU A 277 21.88 -4.28 25.21
CA GLU A 277 21.85 -3.28 26.28
C GLU A 277 22.54 -3.79 27.55
N LEU A 278 22.21 -5.02 27.99
CA LEU A 278 22.87 -5.67 29.13
C LEU A 278 24.39 -5.88 28.92
N LEU A 279 24.85 -5.91 27.68
CA LEU A 279 26.24 -6.09 27.30
C LEU A 279 26.95 -4.78 26.90
N ASP A 280 26.27 -3.62 27.06
CA ASP A 280 26.76 -2.26 26.79
C ASP A 280 27.22 -2.04 25.32
N VAL A 281 26.48 -2.62 24.38
CA VAL A 281 26.78 -2.60 22.93
C VAL A 281 25.58 -2.29 22.04
N PHE A 282 24.45 -1.84 22.60
CA PHE A 282 23.25 -1.50 21.83
C PHE A 282 23.49 -0.38 20.80
N GLN A 283 24.39 0.56 21.10
CA GLN A 283 24.81 1.67 20.23
C GLN A 283 25.43 1.24 18.89
N TYR A 284 25.84 -0.02 18.75
CA TYR A 284 26.35 -0.56 17.48
C TYR A 284 25.24 -1.09 16.55
N THR A 285 23.97 -0.86 16.90
CA THR A 285 22.81 -1.23 16.08
C THR A 285 22.27 -0.06 15.29
N ASP A 286 21.60 -0.34 14.17
CA ASP A 286 20.84 0.64 13.40
C ASP A 286 19.47 0.90 14.08
N PHE A 287 19.45 1.88 14.97
CA PHE A 287 18.26 2.22 15.75
C PHE A 287 17.07 2.60 14.87
N GLU A 288 17.28 3.46 13.87
CA GLU A 288 16.20 3.99 13.02
C GLU A 288 15.54 2.88 12.20
N LYS A 289 16.34 1.98 11.64
CA LYS A 289 15.80 0.85 10.86
C LYS A 289 14.96 -0.09 11.72
N ASN A 290 15.43 -0.42 12.93
CA ASN A 290 14.68 -1.24 13.88
C ASN A 290 13.39 -0.53 14.36
N ARG A 291 13.47 0.78 14.64
CA ARG A 291 12.31 1.60 15.01
C ARG A 291 11.26 1.56 13.90
N ASN A 292 11.65 1.78 12.66
CA ASN A 292 10.73 1.77 11.51
C ASN A 292 10.10 0.40 11.29
N TYR A 293 10.87 -0.69 11.46
CA TYR A 293 10.32 -2.04 11.44
C TYR A 293 9.27 -2.26 12.54
N ILE A 294 9.55 -1.85 13.79
CA ILE A 294 8.56 -1.97 14.87
C ILE A 294 7.31 -1.13 14.57
N MET A 295 7.48 0.11 14.09
CA MET A 295 6.36 0.98 13.74
C MET A 295 5.52 0.41 12.58
N SER A 296 6.10 -0.32 11.64
CA SER A 296 5.34 -0.96 10.55
C SER A 296 4.54 -2.19 11.01
N THR A 297 4.87 -2.76 12.18
CA THR A 297 4.18 -3.94 12.73
C THR A 297 2.95 -3.60 13.58
N GLN A 298 2.68 -2.32 13.84
CA GLN A 298 1.51 -1.92 14.62
C GLN A 298 0.20 -2.18 13.85
N ASP A 299 -0.77 -2.80 14.50
CA ASP A 299 -2.06 -3.10 13.87
C ASP A 299 -2.92 -1.82 13.73
N SER A 300 -3.27 -1.48 12.50
CA SER A 300 -4.16 -0.35 12.19
C SER A 300 -5.65 -0.66 12.49
N LEU A 301 -5.99 -1.91 12.81
CA LEU A 301 -7.34 -2.43 12.99
C LEU A 301 -7.44 -3.37 14.21
N VAL A 302 -7.87 -2.87 15.37
CA VAL A 302 -8.25 -3.75 16.49
C VAL A 302 -9.41 -4.66 16.03
N PRO A 303 -9.32 -6.01 16.15
CA PRO A 303 -10.42 -6.92 15.79
C PRO A 303 -11.54 -6.78 16.83
N ILE A 304 -12.36 -5.76 16.61
CA ILE A 304 -13.63 -5.50 17.27
C ILE A 304 -14.64 -6.42 16.58
N LYS A 305 -15.41 -7.21 17.33
CA LYS A 305 -16.39 -8.14 16.73
C LYS A 305 -17.32 -7.33 15.81
N ASN A 306 -17.62 -7.82 14.61
CA ASN A 306 -18.32 -7.07 13.56
C ASN A 306 -19.60 -6.34 14.02
N ILE A 307 -20.28 -6.79 15.08
CA ILE A 307 -21.45 -6.09 15.66
C ILE A 307 -21.08 -4.85 16.49
N GLU A 308 -19.95 -4.85 17.21
CA GLU A 308 -19.57 -3.74 18.10
C GLU A 308 -19.31 -2.45 17.33
N ARG A 309 -18.76 -2.54 16.10
CA ARG A 309 -18.59 -1.38 15.21
C ARG A 309 -19.92 -0.66 14.94
N GLU A 310 -21.00 -1.42 14.82
CA GLU A 310 -22.36 -0.89 14.60
C GLU A 310 -23.03 -0.37 15.89
N LEU A 311 -22.45 -0.64 17.06
CA LEU A 311 -22.98 -0.27 18.38
C LEU A 311 -22.23 0.89 19.04
N ILE A 312 -21.14 1.36 18.43
CA ILE A 312 -20.28 2.43 18.95
C ILE A 312 -20.63 3.76 18.30
N CYS A 313 -20.72 4.81 19.12
CA CYS A 313 -20.90 6.16 18.63
C CYS A 313 -19.63 6.68 17.95
N PRO A 314 -19.71 7.25 16.73
CA PRO A 314 -18.53 7.72 16.02
C PRO A 314 -17.85 8.93 16.67
N ILE A 315 -18.53 9.64 17.59
CA ILE A 315 -17.97 10.79 18.30
C ILE A 315 -17.30 10.37 19.60
N CYS A 316 -18.07 9.87 20.58
CA CYS A 316 -17.51 9.52 21.89
C CYS A 316 -16.79 8.18 21.92
N LYS A 317 -16.83 7.39 20.83
CA LYS A 317 -16.23 6.04 20.72
C LYS A 317 -16.69 5.03 21.76
N GLU A 318 -17.75 5.36 22.50
CA GLU A 318 -18.44 4.49 23.46
C GLU A 318 -19.69 3.86 22.84
N LEU A 319 -20.20 2.80 23.48
CA LEU A 319 -21.51 2.24 23.16
C LEU A 319 -22.59 3.32 23.23
N PHE A 320 -23.49 3.38 22.24
CA PHE A 320 -24.48 4.46 22.14
C PHE A 320 -25.26 4.68 23.45
N THR A 321 -25.38 5.94 23.83
CA THR A 321 -26.23 6.42 24.93
C THR A 321 -27.20 7.46 24.37
N HIS A 322 -28.49 7.16 24.44
CA HIS A 322 -29.55 8.01 23.85
C HIS A 322 -29.27 8.39 22.38
N PRO A 323 -29.13 7.42 21.46
CA PRO A 323 -28.80 7.68 20.06
C PRO A 323 -29.91 8.46 19.34
N LEU A 324 -29.51 9.41 18.50
CA LEU A 324 -30.35 10.17 17.58
C LEU A 324 -30.05 9.75 16.15
N ILE A 325 -31.09 9.62 15.32
CA ILE A 325 -30.98 9.32 13.88
C ILE A 325 -30.86 10.64 13.12
N LEU A 326 -29.76 10.79 12.38
CA LEU A 326 -29.52 11.90 11.48
C LEU A 326 -30.27 11.71 10.15
N PRO A 327 -30.56 12.77 9.38
CA PRO A 327 -31.14 12.66 8.04
C PRO A 327 -30.37 11.73 7.08
N CYS A 328 -29.04 11.61 7.25
CA CYS A 328 -28.19 10.69 6.51
C CYS A 328 -28.26 9.22 7.00
N GLN A 329 -29.17 8.89 7.93
CA GLN A 329 -29.39 7.58 8.57
C GLN A 329 -28.30 7.11 9.54
N HIS A 330 -27.22 7.87 9.74
CA HIS A 330 -26.25 7.59 10.80
C HIS A 330 -26.80 7.94 12.17
N SER A 331 -26.33 7.24 13.20
CA SER A 331 -26.71 7.50 14.60
C SER A 331 -25.58 8.19 15.37
N VAL A 332 -25.93 9.13 16.24
CA VAL A 332 -25.01 9.84 17.13
C VAL A 332 -25.65 10.00 18.51
N CYS A 333 -24.88 9.92 19.60
CA CYS A 333 -25.41 10.15 20.96
C CYS A 333 -25.95 11.58 21.10
N HIS A 334 -27.08 11.76 21.78
CA HIS A 334 -27.67 13.09 22.02
C HIS A 334 -26.68 14.07 22.67
N LYS A 335 -25.86 13.59 23.62
CA LYS A 335 -24.80 14.41 24.27
C LYS A 335 -23.78 14.91 23.24
N CYS A 336 -23.33 14.02 22.35
CA CYS A 336 -22.31 14.35 21.37
C CYS A 336 -22.81 15.32 20.27
N VAL A 337 -24.08 15.22 19.85
CA VAL A 337 -24.68 16.22 18.95
C VAL A 337 -24.74 17.58 19.63
N LYS A 338 -25.07 17.64 20.92
CA LYS A 338 -25.10 18.88 21.69
C LYS A 338 -23.72 19.51 21.82
N GLU A 339 -22.67 18.70 22.03
CA GLU A 339 -21.28 19.17 22.11
C GLU A 339 -20.76 19.71 20.77
N LEU A 340 -21.05 19.03 19.65
CA LEU A 340 -20.70 19.53 18.31
C LEU A 340 -21.32 20.90 18.00
N LEU A 341 -22.56 21.14 18.44
CA LEU A 341 -23.24 22.42 18.21
C LEU A 341 -22.71 23.55 19.11
N MET A 342 -22.05 23.22 20.23
CA MET A 342 -21.42 24.21 21.12
C MET A 342 -20.04 24.60 20.59
N LEU A 343 -19.26 23.64 20.07
CA LEU A 343 -17.95 23.89 19.44
C LEU A 343 -18.07 24.83 18.23
N ASN A 344 -19.14 24.70 17.43
CA ASN A 344 -19.39 25.57 16.29
C ASN A 344 -19.90 26.99 16.66
N GLN A 345 -20.15 27.30 17.94
CA GLN A 345 -20.56 28.64 18.39
C GLN A 345 -19.40 29.52 18.86
N ASP A 346 -18.27 28.93 19.26
CA ASP A 346 -17.11 29.68 19.77
C ASP A 346 -16.24 30.30 18.66
N ASP A 347 -16.38 29.87 17.40
CA ASP A 347 -15.62 30.42 16.26
C ASP A 347 -16.14 31.78 15.73
N SER A 348 -17.12 32.42 16.40
CA SER A 348 -17.72 33.68 15.94
C SER A 348 -17.33 34.95 16.73
N PHE A 349 -16.38 34.88 17.67
CA PHE A 349 -15.87 36.08 18.35
C PHE A 349 -14.37 36.00 18.65
N GLY A 350 -13.57 36.78 17.90
CA GLY A 350 -12.31 37.32 18.42
C GLY A 350 -11.08 37.22 17.51
N THR A 351 -10.97 38.12 16.53
CA THR A 351 -9.67 38.71 16.16
C THR A 351 -9.70 40.18 16.54
N ASP A 352 -9.03 40.54 17.63
CA ASP A 352 -8.24 41.77 17.72
C ASP A 352 -7.29 41.69 18.93
N ALA A 353 -6.05 42.08 18.68
CA ALA A 353 -4.90 41.94 19.56
C ALA A 353 -4.85 43.03 20.66
N GLY A 354 -4.26 42.71 21.82
CA GLY A 354 -3.82 43.71 22.78
C GLY A 354 -3.50 43.24 24.21
N SER A 355 -2.24 42.84 24.42
CA SER A 355 -1.35 43.11 25.58
C SER A 355 -1.73 42.84 27.06
N GLU A 356 -0.77 42.17 27.72
CA GLU A 356 -0.25 42.28 29.10
C GLU A 356 -0.91 41.57 30.32
N CYS A 357 -0.18 40.53 30.78
CA CYS A 357 0.18 40.07 32.13
C CYS A 357 -0.68 40.42 33.37
N SER A 358 -1.15 39.38 34.10
CA SER A 358 -0.73 39.01 35.48
C SER A 358 -1.55 37.85 36.07
N ASN A 359 -0.85 36.87 36.68
CA ASN A 359 -1.34 35.73 37.49
C ASN A 359 -1.84 36.15 38.92
N PRO A 360 -2.24 35.23 39.84
CA PRO A 360 -3.17 34.09 39.77
C PRO A 360 -4.18 34.06 40.97
N GLY A 361 -5.22 33.22 40.93
CA GLY A 361 -6.07 32.95 42.11
C GLY A 361 -7.19 31.93 41.91
N SER A 362 -7.07 30.77 42.55
CA SER A 362 -7.98 29.61 42.51
C SER A 362 -9.14 29.74 43.55
N PRO A 363 -9.98 28.72 43.80
CA PRO A 363 -11.26 28.44 43.12
C PRO A 363 -12.46 28.51 44.10
N ARG A 364 -13.71 28.57 43.60
CA ARG A 364 -14.88 28.14 44.41
C ARG A 364 -16.08 27.70 43.59
N SER A 365 -16.43 26.43 43.80
CA SER A 365 -17.62 25.73 43.36
C SER A 365 -18.93 26.41 43.77
N ARG A 366 -19.93 26.40 42.89
CA ARG A 366 -21.32 26.13 43.25
C ARG A 366 -22.18 25.82 42.03
N VAL A 367 -22.71 24.60 42.03
CA VAL A 367 -23.83 24.13 41.21
C VAL A 367 -25.11 24.87 41.65
N PRO A 368 -26.06 25.12 40.72
CA PRO A 368 -27.43 24.69 41.02
C PRO A 368 -28.11 23.97 39.84
N SER A 369 -28.83 22.91 40.22
CA SER A 369 -29.78 22.12 39.43
C SER A 369 -31.04 22.94 39.05
N PRO A 370 -31.81 22.52 38.02
CA PRO A 370 -32.93 23.30 37.49
C PRO A 370 -34.26 22.96 38.16
N SER A 371 -35.11 23.97 38.37
CA SER A 371 -36.53 23.81 38.67
C SER A 371 -37.40 24.51 37.61
N MET A 372 -38.44 23.81 37.16
CA MET A 372 -39.41 24.20 36.15
C MET A 372 -40.47 25.20 36.68
N GLU A 373 -41.08 25.90 35.72
CA GLU A 373 -42.45 26.49 35.70
C GLU A 373 -42.74 27.86 36.35
N ARG A 374 -43.01 28.85 35.46
CA ARG A 374 -44.16 29.80 35.44
C ARG A 374 -43.84 30.95 34.48
N LEU A 375 -44.70 31.54 33.67
CA LEU A 375 -46.03 31.30 33.09
C LEU A 375 -46.21 32.51 32.14
N ASP A 376 -46.83 32.29 30.99
CA ASP A 376 -47.29 33.33 30.06
C ASP A 376 -48.04 34.50 30.71
N ARG A 377 -47.82 35.72 30.17
CA ARG A 377 -48.84 36.68 29.70
C ARG A 377 -48.25 38.09 29.57
N LEU A 378 -48.29 38.66 28.37
CA LEU A 378 -48.94 39.97 28.07
C LEU A 378 -48.71 40.39 26.60
N VAL A 379 -49.82 40.63 25.90
CA VAL A 379 -49.88 41.25 24.57
C VAL A 379 -50.79 42.49 24.66
N ARG A 380 -50.31 43.59 24.05
CA ARG A 380 -50.98 44.86 23.64
C ARG A 380 -51.34 45.84 24.76
N SER A 381 -50.92 47.12 24.68
CA SER A 381 -51.49 48.15 23.79
C SER A 381 -50.55 49.36 23.63
N GLY A 382 -50.60 50.07 22.49
CA GLY A 382 -49.63 51.11 22.10
C GLY A 382 -50.00 52.57 22.39
N SER A 383 -49.08 53.47 22.03
CA SER A 383 -49.29 54.88 21.67
C SER A 383 -48.03 55.45 20.97
N VAL A 384 -48.15 56.65 20.37
CA VAL A 384 -47.64 57.08 19.05
C VAL A 384 -46.46 58.10 19.12
N SER A 385 -45.75 58.26 17.98
CA SER A 385 -44.83 59.36 17.51
C SER A 385 -43.33 59.18 17.84
N SER A 386 -42.32 59.35 16.95
CA SER A 386 -42.19 60.11 15.69
C SER A 386 -41.05 59.53 14.79
N SER A 387 -41.17 59.69 13.47
CA SER A 387 -40.29 59.31 12.33
C SER A 387 -38.83 59.85 12.34
N PRO A 388 -37.97 59.60 11.31
CA PRO A 388 -37.73 58.40 10.48
C PRO A 388 -36.22 58.06 10.29
N GLY A 389 -35.88 56.80 10.01
CA GLY A 389 -34.63 56.51 9.29
C GLY A 389 -34.06 55.10 9.48
N TRP A 390 -33.83 54.45 8.34
CA TRP A 390 -32.94 53.29 8.10
C TRP A 390 -33.53 51.88 8.18
N ARG A 391 -33.12 51.09 7.20
CA ARG A 391 -33.80 49.92 6.64
C ARG A 391 -33.81 48.71 7.57
N ARG A 392 -34.81 47.86 7.37
CA ARG A 392 -35.05 46.55 8.00
C ARG A 392 -33.77 45.70 8.02
N SER A 393 -33.30 45.35 9.21
CA SER A 393 -32.53 44.14 9.41
C SER A 393 -33.51 42.97 9.45
N SER A 394 -33.42 42.06 8.48
CA SER A 394 -34.15 40.80 8.52
C SER A 394 -33.60 39.95 9.65
N VAL A 395 -34.45 39.55 10.60
CA VAL A 395 -34.13 38.43 11.49
C VAL A 395 -34.32 37.17 10.66
N THR A 396 -33.26 36.72 9.99
CA THR A 396 -33.20 35.36 9.45
C THR A 396 -32.99 34.39 10.62
N PRO A 397 -33.74 33.29 10.73
CA PRO A 397 -33.45 32.26 11.73
C PRO A 397 -32.06 31.70 11.43
N ARG A 398 -31.18 31.64 12.45
CA ARG A 398 -29.87 30.99 12.30
C ARG A 398 -30.10 29.48 12.10
N VAL A 399 -29.97 29.02 10.86
CA VAL A 399 -29.94 27.59 10.54
C VAL A 399 -28.62 27.04 11.08
N THR A 400 -28.68 26.21 12.12
CA THR A 400 -27.50 25.52 12.65
C THR A 400 -27.26 24.25 11.87
N SER A 401 -26.14 24.14 11.16
CA SER A 401 -25.71 22.93 10.46
C SER A 401 -24.46 22.33 11.10
N PHE A 402 -24.27 21.02 10.94
CA PHE A 402 -23.02 20.34 11.32
C PHE A 402 -22.75 19.13 10.40
N PRO A 403 -21.48 18.81 10.10
CA PRO A 403 -21.14 17.65 9.27
C PRO A 403 -21.34 16.35 10.04
N CYS A 404 -21.96 15.35 9.40
CA CYS A 404 -22.12 14.03 9.98
C CYS A 404 -20.75 13.34 10.14
N PRO A 405 -20.36 12.90 11.36
CA PRO A 405 -19.06 12.23 11.58
C PRO A 405 -18.87 10.91 10.85
N GLY A 406 -19.96 10.29 10.38
CA GLY A 406 -19.92 9.00 9.67
C GLY A 406 -19.79 9.14 8.15
N CYS A 407 -20.32 10.20 7.55
CA CYS A 407 -20.36 10.34 6.08
C CYS A 407 -20.06 11.74 5.54
N GLN A 408 -19.68 12.67 6.42
CA GLN A 408 -19.30 14.05 6.12
C GLN A 408 -20.37 14.89 5.40
N ARG A 409 -21.63 14.45 5.37
CA ARG A 409 -22.76 15.26 4.85
C ARG A 409 -23.23 16.26 5.89
N ASP A 410 -23.45 17.50 5.47
CA ASP A 410 -24.00 18.55 6.32
C ASP A 410 -25.45 18.26 6.73
N ILE A 411 -25.70 18.35 8.02
CA ILE A 411 -27.01 18.14 8.64
C ILE A 411 -27.57 19.48 9.08
N GLU A 412 -28.59 19.94 8.37
CA GLU A 412 -29.33 21.16 8.73
C GLU A 412 -30.35 20.88 9.84
N LEU A 413 -30.23 21.59 10.96
CA LEU A 413 -31.22 21.59 12.02
C LEU A 413 -32.13 22.81 11.85
N GLY A 414 -33.43 22.57 11.68
CA GLY A 414 -34.43 23.63 11.58
C GLY A 414 -34.62 24.43 12.89
N GLU A 415 -35.64 25.27 12.95
CA GLU A 415 -35.88 26.24 14.05
C GLU A 415 -35.96 25.63 15.47
N ARG A 416 -36.24 24.33 15.58
CA ARG A 416 -36.32 23.59 16.85
C ARG A 416 -35.04 22.77 17.17
N GLY A 417 -33.97 22.93 16.41
CA GLY A 417 -32.66 22.33 16.68
C GLY A 417 -32.68 20.79 16.76
N ILE A 418 -31.95 20.22 17.73
CA ILE A 418 -31.78 18.78 17.95
C ILE A 418 -33.12 18.04 18.16
N SER A 419 -34.16 18.73 18.66
CA SER A 419 -35.48 18.13 18.92
C SER A 419 -36.22 17.65 17.67
N MET A 420 -35.79 18.09 16.47
CA MET A 420 -36.32 17.61 15.19
C MET A 420 -35.78 16.22 14.78
N LEU A 421 -34.78 15.69 15.49
CA LEU A 421 -34.20 14.38 15.20
C LEU A 421 -34.94 13.26 15.96
N PHE A 422 -35.13 12.12 15.28
CA PHE A 422 -35.71 10.94 15.92
C PHE A 422 -34.73 10.27 16.87
N ARG A 423 -35.21 9.78 18.02
CA ARG A 423 -34.44 8.88 18.89
C ARG A 423 -34.41 7.47 18.31
N ASN A 424 -33.25 6.83 18.31
CA ASN A 424 -33.07 5.46 17.84
C ASN A 424 -33.29 4.44 18.97
N PHE A 425 -34.54 4.26 19.39
CA PHE A 425 -34.90 3.31 20.45
C PHE A 425 -34.52 1.85 20.14
N THR A 426 -34.46 1.49 18.86
CA THR A 426 -34.05 0.15 18.41
C THR A 426 -32.57 -0.07 18.68
N LEU A 427 -31.71 0.86 18.28
CA LEU A 427 -30.26 0.81 18.56
C LEU A 427 -29.99 0.87 20.07
N GLU A 428 -30.70 1.73 20.80
CA GLU A 428 -30.63 1.77 22.27
C GLU A 428 -30.99 0.41 22.89
N SER A 429 -32.04 -0.26 22.39
CA SER A 429 -32.43 -1.59 22.85
C SER A 429 -31.43 -2.70 22.45
N ILE A 430 -30.80 -2.60 21.28
CA ILE A 430 -29.77 -3.55 20.84
C ILE A 430 -28.52 -3.39 21.69
N VAL A 431 -28.06 -2.15 21.90
CA VAL A 431 -26.93 -1.83 22.78
C VAL A 431 -27.21 -2.29 24.20
N GLU A 432 -28.43 -2.15 24.70
CA GLU A 432 -28.77 -2.63 26.05
C GLU A 432 -28.77 -4.16 26.14
N ARG A 433 -29.29 -4.88 25.13
CA ARG A 433 -29.14 -6.34 25.07
C ARG A 433 -27.69 -6.77 24.97
N TYR A 434 -26.88 -6.02 24.21
CA TYR A 434 -25.43 -6.24 24.10
C TYR A 434 -24.74 -6.05 25.45
N ARG A 435 -25.06 -4.96 26.17
CA ARG A 435 -24.60 -4.70 27.53
C ARG A 435 -25.05 -5.80 28.50
N GLN A 436 -26.28 -6.27 28.40
CA GLN A 436 -26.81 -7.34 29.27
C GLN A 436 -26.12 -8.68 29.01
N ALA A 437 -25.90 -9.03 27.74
CA ALA A 437 -25.14 -10.22 27.35
C ALA A 437 -23.67 -10.15 27.81
N ALA A 438 -23.07 -8.95 27.78
CA ALA A 438 -21.72 -8.69 28.29
C ALA A 438 -21.64 -8.64 29.83
N ARG A 439 -22.74 -8.30 30.53
CA ARG A 439 -22.83 -8.13 31.98
C ARG A 439 -23.49 -9.31 32.70
N ALA A 440 -23.27 -10.55 32.26
CA ALA A 440 -23.86 -11.74 32.89
C ALA A 440 -23.49 -11.97 34.39
N ALA A 441 -22.95 -10.97 35.11
CA ALA A 441 -22.52 -11.05 36.51
C ALA A 441 -23.03 -9.91 37.43
N VAL A 442 -24.09 -9.15 37.09
CA VAL A 442 -24.69 -8.19 38.06
C VAL A 442 -26.21 -8.32 38.12
N ALA A 443 -26.72 -8.88 39.22
CA ALA A 443 -28.15 -8.99 39.50
C ALA A 443 -28.76 -7.62 39.82
N ILE A 444 -29.96 -7.34 39.28
CA ILE A 444 -30.72 -6.13 39.62
C ILE A 444 -31.39 -6.36 40.97
N MET A 445 -31.08 -5.51 41.96
CA MET A 445 -31.55 -5.70 43.34
C MET A 445 -32.95 -5.10 43.57
N CYS A 446 -33.70 -5.68 44.51
CA CYS A 446 -35.00 -5.17 44.94
C CYS A 446 -34.88 -3.80 45.60
N ASN A 447 -35.67 -2.82 45.16
CA ASN A 447 -35.63 -1.45 45.69
C ASN A 447 -36.33 -1.28 47.06
N VAL A 448 -37.02 -2.31 47.55
CA VAL A 448 -37.93 -2.22 48.71
C VAL A 448 -37.46 -3.04 49.91
N CYS A 449 -36.55 -4.00 49.71
CA CYS A 449 -36.02 -4.81 50.80
C CYS A 449 -35.25 -3.94 51.83
N LYS A 450 -35.29 -4.34 53.11
CA LYS A 450 -34.49 -3.68 54.17
C LYS A 450 -32.98 -3.86 53.89
N PRO A 451 -32.11 -2.91 54.27
CA PRO A 451 -30.68 -2.92 53.90
C PRO A 451 -29.90 -4.18 54.29
N ALA A 452 -30.32 -4.88 55.34
CA ALA A 452 -29.67 -6.11 55.82
C ALA A 452 -30.10 -7.40 55.07
N ALA A 453 -31.10 -7.34 54.17
CA ALA A 453 -31.64 -8.50 53.47
C ALA A 453 -32.14 -8.13 52.06
N VAL A 454 -31.32 -7.43 51.27
CA VAL A 454 -31.68 -7.05 49.90
C VAL A 454 -31.64 -8.29 49.00
N GLN A 455 -32.81 -8.71 48.52
CA GLN A 455 -32.93 -9.83 47.58
C GLN A 455 -32.86 -9.35 46.13
N GLU A 456 -32.49 -10.24 45.23
CA GLU A 456 -32.53 -10.01 43.79
C GLU A 456 -33.97 -9.72 43.34
N ALA A 457 -34.12 -8.71 42.49
CA ALA A 457 -35.40 -8.41 41.89
C ALA A 457 -35.75 -9.50 40.87
N THR A 458 -36.99 -9.96 40.91
CA THR A 458 -37.53 -10.92 39.94
C THR A 458 -38.47 -10.24 38.95
N LYS A 459 -38.99 -9.06 39.30
CA LYS A 459 -39.96 -8.29 38.50
C LYS A 459 -39.72 -6.80 38.62
N SER A 460 -39.91 -6.07 37.54
CA SER A 460 -39.88 -4.61 37.48
C SER A 460 -41.26 -4.10 37.05
N CYS A 461 -41.86 -3.21 37.83
CA CYS A 461 -43.15 -2.61 37.49
C CYS A 461 -42.92 -1.29 36.73
N MET A 462 -43.48 -1.19 35.53
CA MET A 462 -43.32 -0.04 34.64
C MET A 462 -44.03 1.20 35.19
N ASP A 463 -45.20 1.02 35.81
CA ASP A 463 -45.98 2.11 36.40
C ASP A 463 -45.36 2.61 37.72
N CYS A 464 -44.88 1.69 38.58
CA CYS A 464 -44.22 2.04 39.84
C CYS A 464 -42.75 2.49 39.65
N LYS A 465 -42.17 2.29 38.46
CA LYS A 465 -40.76 2.56 38.14
C LYS A 465 -39.77 1.97 39.14
N ALA A 466 -40.04 0.75 39.61
CA ALA A 466 -39.26 0.07 40.63
C ALA A 466 -39.16 -1.44 40.37
N SER A 467 -38.06 -2.03 40.84
CA SER A 467 -37.75 -3.45 40.78
C SER A 467 -37.98 -4.10 42.14
N TYR A 468 -38.63 -5.26 42.14
CA TYR A 468 -39.11 -5.95 43.32
C TYR A 468 -38.64 -7.42 43.29
N CYS A 469 -38.24 -7.96 44.44
CA CYS A 469 -38.22 -9.40 44.64
C CYS A 469 -39.66 -9.94 44.67
N ASN A 470 -39.84 -11.25 44.52
CA ASN A 470 -41.18 -11.86 44.46
C ASN A 470 -42.06 -11.55 45.68
N GLU A 471 -41.45 -11.44 46.87
CA GLU A 471 -42.18 -11.14 48.11
C GLU A 471 -42.61 -9.67 48.17
N CYS A 472 -41.69 -8.73 47.96
CA CYS A 472 -42.00 -7.30 47.90
C CYS A 472 -42.98 -6.96 46.77
N PHE A 473 -42.93 -7.68 45.64
CA PHE A 473 -43.86 -7.46 44.53
C PHE A 473 -45.31 -7.81 44.93
N LYS A 474 -45.54 -8.94 45.59
CA LYS A 474 -46.87 -9.37 46.06
C LYS A 474 -47.43 -8.43 47.13
N LEU A 475 -46.57 -7.89 47.99
CA LEU A 475 -46.96 -6.92 49.02
C LEU A 475 -47.35 -5.56 48.42
N HIS A 476 -46.63 -5.11 47.39
CA HIS A 476 -46.91 -3.83 46.72
C HIS A 476 -48.00 -3.89 45.63
N HIS A 477 -48.25 -5.07 45.06
CA HIS A 477 -49.27 -5.33 44.04
C HIS A 477 -50.22 -6.47 44.49
N PRO A 478 -50.95 -6.30 45.61
CA PRO A 478 -51.87 -7.32 46.10
C PRO A 478 -53.07 -7.48 45.14
N TRP A 479 -53.45 -8.73 44.88
CA TRP A 479 -54.51 -9.09 43.94
C TRP A 479 -55.84 -8.42 44.32
N GLY A 480 -56.55 -7.90 43.31
CA GLY A 480 -57.82 -7.16 43.50
C GLY A 480 -57.66 -5.64 43.75
N THR A 481 -56.44 -5.10 43.77
CA THR A 481 -56.20 -3.65 43.88
C THR A 481 -55.91 -3.00 42.52
N PRO A 482 -56.09 -1.67 42.37
CA PRO A 482 -55.69 -0.96 41.15
C PRO A 482 -54.21 -1.16 40.79
N ARG A 483 -53.36 -1.33 41.81
CA ARG A 483 -51.93 -1.62 41.60
C ARG A 483 -51.69 -3.01 41.00
N ALA A 484 -52.56 -4.00 41.21
CA ALA A 484 -52.42 -5.30 40.57
C ALA A 484 -52.58 -5.24 39.03
N GLN A 485 -53.12 -4.14 38.49
CA GLN A 485 -53.26 -3.91 37.05
C GLN A 485 -52.03 -3.22 36.43
N HIS A 486 -51.02 -2.87 37.24
CA HIS A 486 -49.80 -2.28 36.73
C HIS A 486 -49.05 -3.25 35.81
N GLU A 487 -48.50 -2.72 34.72
CA GLU A 487 -47.69 -3.46 33.78
C GLU A 487 -46.32 -3.79 34.42
N TYR A 488 -45.92 -5.05 34.36
CA TYR A 488 -44.63 -5.50 34.88
C TYR A 488 -43.87 -6.34 33.86
N VAL A 489 -42.55 -6.22 33.88
CA VAL A 489 -41.59 -6.91 33.02
C VAL A 489 -40.52 -7.60 33.87
N GLY A 490 -39.61 -8.37 33.24
CA GLY A 490 -38.42 -8.89 33.92
C GLY A 490 -37.54 -7.74 34.47
N PRO A 491 -36.59 -8.03 35.38
CA PRO A 491 -35.78 -7.00 36.04
C PRO A 491 -35.12 -6.05 35.02
N THR A 492 -35.40 -4.75 35.14
CA THR A 492 -34.86 -3.73 34.25
C THR A 492 -34.59 -2.43 35.02
N THR A 493 -33.62 -1.65 34.55
CA THR A 493 -33.39 -0.27 35.01
C THR A 493 -34.13 0.76 34.15
N ASN A 494 -34.82 0.32 33.07
CA ASN A 494 -35.43 1.20 32.06
C ASN A 494 -36.96 1.13 32.06
N PHE A 495 -37.60 2.04 32.80
CA PHE A 495 -39.07 2.08 33.00
C PHE A 495 -39.83 3.04 32.04
N ARG A 496 -39.34 3.28 30.83
CA ARG A 496 -39.97 4.25 29.89
C ARG A 496 -40.82 3.56 28.80
N PRO A 497 -42.05 4.03 28.49
CA PRO A 497 -42.85 3.50 27.39
C PRO A 497 -42.16 3.72 26.03
N LYS A 498 -42.09 2.68 25.20
CA LYS A 498 -41.45 2.71 23.87
C LYS A 498 -42.46 3.14 22.79
N VAL A 499 -42.88 4.40 22.79
CA VAL A 499 -43.75 4.95 21.75
C VAL A 499 -43.00 6.04 20.99
N LEU A 500 -42.87 5.88 19.67
CA LEU A 500 -42.25 6.88 18.81
C LEU A 500 -43.26 8.03 18.59
N MET A 501 -42.95 9.19 19.18
CA MET A 501 -43.72 10.41 18.99
C MET A 501 -43.21 11.20 17.79
N CYS A 502 -44.08 11.97 17.16
CA CYS A 502 -43.70 12.78 16.01
C CYS A 502 -42.84 13.98 16.47
N PRO A 503 -41.66 14.22 15.85
CA PRO A 503 -40.83 15.39 16.16
C PRO A 503 -41.54 16.70 15.84
N GLU A 504 -42.39 16.71 14.81
CA GLU A 504 -43.13 17.92 14.42
C GLU A 504 -44.36 18.17 15.31
N HIS A 505 -45.00 17.08 15.78
CA HIS A 505 -46.26 17.06 16.53
C HIS A 505 -46.09 16.20 17.80
N GLU A 506 -45.56 16.78 18.88
CA GLU A 506 -45.07 16.06 20.06
C GLU A 506 -46.12 15.17 20.76
N MET A 507 -47.40 15.48 20.62
CA MET A 507 -48.51 14.70 21.21
C MET A 507 -49.02 13.57 20.31
N GLU A 508 -48.57 13.50 19.05
CA GLU A 508 -49.04 12.52 18.07
C GLU A 508 -48.10 11.33 17.93
N LYS A 509 -48.69 10.13 17.93
CA LYS A 509 -47.96 8.89 17.68
C LYS A 509 -47.68 8.72 16.19
N VAL A 510 -46.49 8.24 15.88
CA VAL A 510 -46.11 7.92 14.50
C VAL A 510 -46.69 6.56 14.11
N ASN A 511 -47.60 6.54 13.13
CA ASN A 511 -48.36 5.34 12.74
C ASN A 511 -48.43 5.11 11.22
N MET A 512 -47.78 5.98 10.43
CA MET A 512 -47.78 5.92 8.97
C MET A 512 -46.36 6.06 8.43
N TYR A 513 -46.14 5.62 7.18
CA TYR A 513 -44.86 5.66 6.50
C TYR A 513 -44.98 6.42 5.18
N CYS A 514 -44.20 7.47 5.01
CA CYS A 514 -44.15 8.23 3.77
C CYS A 514 -43.22 7.53 2.77
N GLU A 515 -43.74 7.09 1.63
CA GLU A 515 -42.95 6.40 0.60
C GLU A 515 -41.98 7.35 -0.13
N VAL A 516 -42.36 8.62 -0.25
CA VAL A 516 -41.57 9.66 -0.93
C VAL A 516 -40.37 10.07 -0.08
N CYS A 517 -40.61 10.46 1.17
CA CYS A 517 -39.55 10.89 2.10
C CYS A 517 -38.84 9.73 2.81
N ARG A 518 -39.29 8.49 2.60
CA ARG A 518 -38.76 7.26 3.22
C ARG A 518 -38.61 7.36 4.74
N ARG A 519 -39.59 7.99 5.41
CA ARG A 519 -39.58 8.20 6.87
C ARG A 519 -40.93 7.97 7.53
N PRO A 520 -40.95 7.54 8.80
CA PRO A 520 -42.18 7.47 9.61
C PRO A 520 -42.80 8.86 9.83
N VAL A 521 -44.13 8.97 9.70
CA VAL A 521 -44.92 10.21 9.89
C VAL A 521 -46.18 9.95 10.72
N CYS A 522 -46.72 10.99 11.38
CA CYS A 522 -48.01 10.91 12.09
C CYS A 522 -49.17 11.37 11.21
N HIS A 523 -50.39 11.28 11.74
CA HIS A 523 -51.62 11.71 11.07
C HIS A 523 -51.63 13.20 10.69
N LEU A 524 -51.20 14.08 11.60
CA LEU A 524 -51.19 15.53 11.37
C LEU A 524 -50.18 15.95 10.29
N CYS A 525 -49.04 15.26 10.18
CA CYS A 525 -48.09 15.48 9.09
C CYS A 525 -48.72 15.25 7.70
N LYS A 526 -49.71 14.36 7.60
CA LYS A 526 -50.43 14.06 6.35
C LYS A 526 -51.66 14.95 6.11
N LEU A 527 -52.38 15.35 7.16
CA LEU A 527 -53.58 16.18 6.99
C LEU A 527 -53.30 17.65 6.71
N GLY A 528 -52.22 18.21 7.24
CA GLY A 528 -51.91 19.64 7.09
C GLY A 528 -50.44 20.01 7.25
N GLY A 529 -49.54 19.03 7.35
CA GLY A 529 -48.10 19.24 7.47
C GLY A 529 -47.33 19.08 6.15
N SER A 530 -46.01 18.98 6.23
CA SER A 530 -45.10 18.91 5.07
C SER A 530 -45.27 17.65 4.18
N HIS A 531 -46.18 16.74 4.52
CA HIS A 531 -46.45 15.48 3.79
C HIS A 531 -47.86 15.40 3.22
N ALA A 532 -48.58 16.51 3.15
CA ALA A 532 -49.95 16.57 2.61
C ALA A 532 -50.07 15.92 1.23
N ASN A 533 -49.09 16.16 0.35
CA ASN A 533 -49.09 15.67 -1.03
C ASN A 533 -48.28 14.37 -1.24
N HIS A 534 -47.64 13.83 -0.21
CA HIS A 534 -46.85 12.62 -0.35
C HIS A 534 -47.70 11.35 -0.26
N LYS A 535 -47.28 10.32 -0.99
CA LYS A 535 -47.86 8.98 -0.84
C LYS A 535 -47.44 8.40 0.50
N VAL A 536 -48.42 7.99 1.29
CA VAL A 536 -48.25 7.49 2.66
C VAL A 536 -49.01 6.17 2.79
N THR A 537 -48.37 5.18 3.42
CA THR A 537 -48.96 3.87 3.72
C THR A 537 -49.02 3.61 5.22
N SER A 538 -49.78 2.59 5.63
CA SER A 538 -49.81 2.17 7.03
C SER A 538 -48.44 1.60 7.45
N MET A 539 -48.08 1.82 8.72
CA MET A 539 -46.84 1.29 9.28
C MET A 539 -46.75 -0.25 9.17
N SER A 540 -47.89 -0.95 9.29
CA SER A 540 -47.95 -2.42 9.18
C SER A 540 -47.56 -2.93 7.80
N SER A 541 -48.04 -2.28 6.73
CA SER A 541 -47.72 -2.64 5.36
C SER A 541 -46.26 -2.35 5.03
N ALA A 542 -45.76 -1.17 5.44
CA ALA A 542 -44.35 -0.79 5.27
C ALA A 542 -43.40 -1.74 6.01
N TYR A 543 -43.74 -2.13 7.25
CA TYR A 543 -42.98 -3.11 8.03
C TYR A 543 -42.85 -4.45 7.30
N LYS A 544 -43.96 -5.00 6.78
CA LYS A 544 -43.92 -6.31 6.10
C LYS A 544 -43.01 -6.29 4.87
N VAL A 545 -43.14 -5.26 4.04
CA VAL A 545 -42.33 -5.10 2.82
C VAL A 545 -40.85 -4.90 3.13
N LEU A 546 -40.52 -4.01 4.07
CA LEU A 546 -39.13 -3.72 4.43
C LEU A 546 -38.45 -4.92 5.11
N LYS A 547 -39.18 -5.64 5.99
CA LYS A 547 -38.66 -6.84 6.65
C LYS A 547 -38.36 -7.95 5.64
N GLU A 548 -39.24 -8.18 4.68
CA GLU A 548 -39.03 -9.22 3.65
C GLU A 548 -37.84 -8.89 2.74
N LYS A 549 -37.73 -7.63 2.28
CA LYS A 549 -36.58 -7.18 1.48
C LYS A 549 -35.26 -7.33 2.24
N LEU A 550 -35.21 -6.88 3.48
CA LEU A 550 -34.02 -6.98 4.32
C LEU A 550 -33.62 -8.45 4.56
N SER A 551 -34.59 -9.32 4.83
CA SER A 551 -34.35 -10.75 5.01
C SER A 551 -33.74 -11.38 3.76
N LYS A 552 -34.28 -11.08 2.56
CA LYS A 552 -33.75 -11.57 1.29
C LYS A 552 -32.30 -11.12 1.04
N SER A 553 -32.00 -9.84 1.27
CA SER A 553 -30.64 -9.30 1.11
C SER A 553 -29.66 -9.90 2.11
N ILE A 554 -30.06 -10.10 3.38
CA ILE A 554 -29.22 -10.74 4.39
C ILE A 554 -28.93 -12.20 4.03
N HIS A 555 -29.95 -12.97 3.62
CA HIS A 555 -29.75 -14.36 3.20
C HIS A 555 -28.82 -14.46 1.98
N TYR A 556 -28.90 -13.52 1.04
CA TYR A 556 -27.96 -13.46 -0.08
C TYR A 556 -26.52 -13.22 0.40
N LEU A 557 -26.29 -12.26 1.29
CA LEU A 557 -24.95 -11.99 1.84
C LEU A 557 -24.39 -13.19 2.61
N ILE A 558 -25.21 -13.84 3.45
CA ILE A 558 -24.81 -15.06 4.16
C ILE A 558 -24.45 -16.16 3.16
N SER A 559 -25.23 -16.34 2.09
CA SER A 559 -24.94 -17.35 1.06
C SER A 559 -23.65 -17.11 0.28
N LYS A 560 -23.13 -15.88 0.26
CA LYS A 560 -21.88 -15.52 -0.41
C LYS A 560 -20.65 -15.56 0.49
N GLU A 561 -20.84 -15.67 1.80
CA GLU A 561 -19.74 -15.71 2.78
C GLU A 561 -18.79 -16.89 2.51
N GLU A 562 -19.34 -18.07 2.23
CA GLU A 562 -18.55 -19.27 1.93
C GLU A 562 -17.74 -19.11 0.64
N GLN A 563 -18.33 -18.53 -0.41
CA GLN A 563 -17.63 -18.25 -1.67
C GLN A 563 -16.43 -17.33 -1.46
N VAL A 564 -16.59 -16.25 -0.70
CA VAL A 564 -15.49 -15.32 -0.39
C VAL A 564 -14.41 -16.01 0.45
N ARG A 565 -14.81 -16.86 1.40
CA ARG A 565 -13.86 -17.63 2.24
C ARG A 565 -13.03 -18.61 1.41
N THR A 566 -13.64 -19.26 0.42
CA THR A 566 -12.93 -20.14 -0.53
C THR A 566 -11.93 -19.34 -1.36
N GLN A 567 -12.32 -18.17 -1.89
CA GLN A 567 -11.41 -17.30 -2.64
C GLN A 567 -10.21 -16.83 -1.81
N ILE A 568 -10.43 -16.47 -0.53
CA ILE A 568 -9.33 -16.14 0.39
C ILE A 568 -8.40 -17.34 0.54
N SER A 569 -8.95 -18.54 0.72
CA SER A 569 -8.14 -19.76 0.87
C SER A 569 -7.32 -20.08 -0.38
N GLU A 570 -7.87 -19.85 -1.57
CA GLU A 570 -7.15 -19.99 -2.85
C GLU A 570 -6.00 -18.97 -2.97
N LEU A 571 -6.24 -17.71 -2.58
CA LEU A 571 -5.20 -16.69 -2.52
C LEU A 571 -4.09 -17.06 -1.52
N ASP A 572 -4.43 -17.57 -0.34
CA ASP A 572 -3.45 -18.03 0.66
C ASP A 572 -2.59 -19.21 0.15
N VAL A 573 -3.12 -20.05 -0.74
CA VAL A 573 -2.34 -21.10 -1.40
C VAL A 573 -1.38 -20.49 -2.41
N LEU A 574 -1.84 -19.55 -3.25
CA LEU A 574 -1.00 -18.87 -4.23
C LEU A 574 0.12 -18.04 -3.58
N ILE A 575 -0.16 -17.38 -2.45
CA ILE A 575 0.84 -16.65 -1.66
C ILE A 575 1.93 -17.63 -1.20
N ARG A 576 1.55 -18.73 -0.54
CA ARG A 576 2.51 -19.75 -0.07
C ARG A 576 3.34 -20.35 -1.21
N GLN A 577 2.71 -20.69 -2.33
CA GLN A 577 3.43 -21.20 -3.50
C GLN A 577 4.43 -20.18 -4.05
N THR A 578 4.07 -18.89 -4.07
CA THR A 578 4.97 -17.82 -4.51
C THR A 578 6.16 -17.67 -3.57
N GLU A 579 5.93 -17.72 -2.25
CA GLU A 579 7.00 -17.70 -1.25
C GLU A 579 7.95 -18.90 -1.38
N GLU A 580 7.41 -20.13 -1.51
CA GLU A 580 8.19 -21.35 -1.68
C GLU A 580 9.03 -21.32 -2.98
N ASN A 581 8.43 -20.86 -4.08
CA ASN A 581 9.12 -20.71 -5.36
C ASN A 581 10.20 -19.63 -5.30
N GLY A 582 9.95 -18.51 -4.60
CA GLY A 582 10.93 -17.46 -4.34
C GLY A 582 12.14 -18.01 -3.57
N GLN A 583 11.91 -18.74 -2.48
CA GLN A 583 12.97 -19.38 -1.69
C GLN A 583 13.76 -20.43 -2.50
N LEU A 584 13.10 -21.15 -3.42
CA LEU A 584 13.78 -22.08 -4.31
C LEU A 584 14.71 -21.33 -5.29
N ALA A 585 14.22 -20.25 -5.89
CA ALA A 585 15.01 -19.42 -6.80
C ALA A 585 16.23 -18.79 -6.10
N GLU A 586 16.07 -18.30 -4.87
CA GLU A 586 17.17 -17.81 -4.03
C GLU A 586 18.23 -18.88 -3.77
N ARG A 587 17.82 -20.10 -3.38
CA ARG A 587 18.74 -21.21 -3.14
C ARG A 587 19.49 -21.60 -4.40
N GLN A 588 18.81 -21.69 -5.54
CA GLN A 588 19.43 -22.00 -6.82
C GLN A 588 20.47 -20.94 -7.21
N ALA A 589 20.12 -19.65 -7.09
CA ALA A 589 21.05 -18.56 -7.35
C ALA A 589 22.30 -18.68 -6.46
N HIS A 590 22.11 -18.91 -5.16
CA HIS A 590 23.22 -19.10 -4.23
C HIS A 590 24.12 -20.28 -4.63
N GLU A 591 23.54 -21.45 -4.93
CA GLU A 591 24.29 -22.64 -5.38
C GLU A 591 25.08 -22.40 -6.68
N HIS A 592 24.60 -21.54 -7.58
CA HIS A 592 25.32 -21.17 -8.79
C HIS A 592 26.54 -20.29 -8.49
N PHE A 593 26.43 -19.33 -7.57
CA PHE A 593 27.56 -18.49 -7.17
C PHE A 593 28.60 -19.26 -6.35
N GLU A 594 28.19 -20.15 -5.46
CA GLU A 594 29.12 -21.00 -4.71
C GLU A 594 29.99 -21.86 -5.64
N ARG A 595 29.39 -22.44 -6.69
CA ARG A 595 30.16 -23.18 -7.73
C ARG A 595 31.19 -22.32 -8.46
N LEU A 596 30.87 -21.05 -8.72
CA LEU A 596 31.82 -20.10 -9.32
C LEU A 596 32.96 -19.79 -8.33
N PHE A 597 32.65 -19.57 -7.05
CA PHE A 597 33.66 -19.35 -6.00
C PHE A 597 34.58 -20.55 -5.83
N GLU A 598 34.04 -21.76 -5.78
CA GLU A 598 34.83 -23.00 -5.69
C GLU A 598 35.82 -23.11 -6.85
N THR A 599 35.35 -22.88 -8.08
CA THR A 599 36.19 -22.94 -9.29
C THR A 599 37.33 -21.90 -9.24
N LEU A 600 37.01 -20.66 -8.83
CA LEU A 600 38.01 -19.59 -8.70
C LEU A 600 39.02 -19.90 -7.59
N GLN A 601 38.56 -20.48 -6.49
CA GLN A 601 39.39 -20.85 -5.35
C GLN A 601 40.33 -22.01 -5.70
N GLU A 602 39.85 -23.03 -6.40
CA GLU A 602 40.70 -24.11 -6.93
C GLU A 602 41.80 -23.53 -7.83
N ARG A 603 41.44 -22.66 -8.78
CA ARG A 603 42.40 -22.04 -9.70
C ARG A 603 43.47 -21.22 -8.98
N LYS A 604 43.07 -20.47 -7.95
CA LYS A 604 43.98 -19.73 -7.07
C LYS A 604 44.95 -20.67 -6.36
N THR A 605 44.46 -21.78 -5.79
CA THR A 605 45.32 -22.72 -5.06
C THR A 605 46.37 -23.39 -5.96
N ASP A 606 45.99 -23.74 -7.20
CA ASP A 606 46.92 -24.32 -8.17
C ASP A 606 48.02 -23.34 -8.62
N LEU A 607 47.65 -22.08 -8.84
CA LEU A 607 48.61 -21.03 -9.19
C LEU A 607 49.63 -20.80 -8.07
N LEU A 608 49.15 -20.66 -6.83
CA LEU A 608 50.02 -20.49 -5.66
C LEU A 608 50.96 -21.69 -5.46
N ARG A 609 50.44 -22.91 -5.62
CA ARG A 609 51.25 -24.14 -5.56
C ARG A 609 52.37 -24.13 -6.62
N SER A 610 52.07 -23.67 -7.83
CA SER A 610 53.04 -23.59 -8.92
C SER A 610 54.15 -22.55 -8.64
N ILE A 611 53.78 -21.39 -8.10
CA ILE A 611 54.75 -20.35 -7.66
C ILE A 611 55.66 -20.91 -6.55
N GLU A 612 55.08 -21.59 -5.56
CA GLU A 612 55.83 -22.16 -4.45
C GLU A 612 56.82 -23.25 -4.90
N LEU A 613 56.39 -24.13 -5.81
CA LEU A 613 57.28 -25.13 -6.42
C LEU A 613 58.43 -24.49 -7.20
N SER A 614 58.17 -23.44 -7.98
CA SER A 614 59.20 -22.69 -8.72
C SER A 614 60.19 -22.00 -7.76
N ARG A 615 59.67 -21.36 -6.70
CA ARG A 615 60.46 -20.73 -5.64
C ARG A 615 61.41 -21.74 -4.98
N ASN A 616 60.88 -22.89 -4.54
CA ASN A 616 61.66 -23.90 -3.84
C ASN A 616 62.77 -24.47 -4.74
N ARG A 617 62.46 -24.76 -6.02
CA ARG A 617 63.47 -25.23 -6.99
C ARG A 617 64.60 -24.22 -7.20
N ARG A 618 64.30 -22.93 -7.26
CA ARG A 618 65.31 -21.86 -7.44
C ARG A 618 66.14 -21.69 -6.17
N LEU A 619 65.52 -21.68 -5.00
CA LEU A 619 66.22 -21.63 -3.71
C LEU A 619 67.16 -22.84 -3.53
N ASP A 620 66.74 -24.05 -3.90
CA ASP A 620 67.59 -25.23 -3.82
C ASP A 620 68.80 -25.18 -4.75
N LYS A 621 68.66 -24.57 -5.94
CA LYS A 621 69.80 -24.34 -6.85
C LYS A 621 70.78 -23.31 -6.28
N LEU A 622 70.27 -22.21 -5.73
CA LEU A 622 71.10 -21.16 -5.14
C LEU A 622 71.80 -21.63 -3.86
N ARG A 623 71.09 -22.36 -2.97
CA ARG A 623 71.66 -22.94 -1.74
C ARG A 623 72.78 -23.93 -2.05
N ARG A 624 72.58 -24.83 -3.01
CA ARG A 624 73.63 -25.76 -3.45
C ARG A 624 74.85 -25.04 -4.01
N GLN A 625 74.64 -23.96 -4.78
CA GLN A 625 75.75 -23.14 -5.27
C GLN A 625 76.48 -22.44 -4.11
N VAL A 626 75.76 -21.97 -3.09
CA VAL A 626 76.39 -21.41 -1.87
C VAL A 626 77.23 -22.47 -1.15
N GLU A 627 76.70 -23.67 -0.94
CA GLU A 627 77.42 -24.79 -0.31
C GLU A 627 78.68 -25.17 -1.09
N GLU A 628 78.62 -25.21 -2.42
CA GLU A 628 79.76 -25.50 -3.29
C GLU A 628 80.88 -24.44 -3.14
N TYR A 629 80.52 -23.15 -3.16
CA TYR A 629 81.48 -22.06 -3.00
C TYR A 629 82.00 -21.94 -1.55
N GLN A 630 81.19 -22.27 -0.54
CA GLN A 630 81.63 -22.38 0.85
C GLN A 630 82.64 -23.52 1.02
N GLY A 631 82.38 -24.70 0.46
CA GLY A 631 83.33 -25.82 0.45
C GLY A 631 84.62 -25.52 -0.33
N MET A 632 84.55 -24.68 -1.36
CA MET A 632 85.75 -24.14 -2.01
C MET A 632 86.55 -23.21 -1.09
N LEU A 633 85.90 -22.42 -0.23
CA LEU A 633 86.55 -21.55 0.75
C LEU A 633 87.26 -22.35 1.87
N GLU A 634 86.73 -23.53 2.21
CA GLU A 634 87.36 -24.47 3.15
C GLU A 634 88.71 -25.01 2.65
N ASN A 635 89.02 -24.88 1.34
CA ASN A 635 90.37 -25.09 0.80
C ASN A 635 91.37 -23.97 1.18
N SER A 636 91.09 -23.10 2.16
CA SER A 636 92.08 -22.18 2.74
C SER A 636 93.39 -22.88 3.14
N GLY A 637 93.30 -24.14 3.56
CA GLY A 637 94.45 -25.01 3.83
C GLY A 637 95.32 -25.31 2.60
N LEU A 638 94.79 -25.22 1.36
CA LEU A 638 95.58 -25.34 0.13
C LEU A 638 96.52 -24.15 -0.06
N VAL A 639 96.09 -22.94 0.32
CA VAL A 639 96.93 -21.74 0.28
C VAL A 639 98.03 -21.84 1.34
N GLY A 640 97.70 -22.27 2.56
CA GLY A 640 98.70 -22.54 3.61
C GLY A 640 99.68 -23.65 3.22
N TYR A 641 99.18 -24.77 2.68
CA TYR A 641 100.01 -25.86 2.17
C TYR A 641 100.91 -25.42 1.02
N ALA A 642 100.39 -24.59 0.09
CA ALA A 642 101.19 -24.01 -0.97
C ALA A 642 102.32 -23.13 -0.43
N GLN A 643 102.03 -22.31 0.59
CA GLN A 643 103.03 -21.48 1.26
C GLN A 643 104.11 -22.30 1.98
N GLU A 644 103.77 -23.45 2.58
CA GLU A 644 104.76 -24.35 3.19
C GLU A 644 105.61 -25.08 2.14
N VAL A 645 105.00 -25.58 1.04
CA VAL A 645 105.74 -26.22 -0.07
C VAL A 645 106.74 -25.25 -0.71
N LEU A 646 106.42 -23.95 -0.76
CA LEU A 646 107.34 -22.91 -1.25
C LEU A 646 108.58 -22.69 -0.36
N LYS A 647 108.60 -23.19 0.88
CA LYS A 647 109.76 -23.13 1.78
C LYS A 647 110.69 -24.35 1.64
N GLU A 648 110.32 -25.35 0.84
CA GLU A 648 111.14 -26.55 0.63
C GLU A 648 112.45 -26.19 -0.09
N THR A 649 113.55 -26.74 0.41
CA THR A 649 114.92 -26.41 -0.05
C THR A 649 115.51 -27.51 -0.93
N ASP A 650 115.02 -28.75 -0.83
CA ASP A 650 115.41 -29.83 -1.73
C ASP A 650 114.69 -29.72 -3.08
N GLN A 651 115.47 -29.58 -4.16
CA GLN A 651 114.95 -29.34 -5.51
C GLN A 651 114.11 -30.50 -6.04
N SER A 652 114.44 -31.75 -5.68
CA SER A 652 113.75 -32.92 -6.19
C SER A 652 112.41 -33.15 -5.49
N CYS A 653 112.37 -32.98 -4.16
CA CYS A 653 111.15 -33.04 -3.34
C CYS A 653 110.19 -31.89 -3.66
N PHE A 654 110.72 -30.68 -3.90
CA PHE A 654 109.93 -29.54 -4.32
C PHE A 654 109.22 -29.81 -5.65
N VAL A 655 109.95 -30.23 -6.69
CA VAL A 655 109.38 -30.45 -8.03
C VAL A 655 108.33 -31.57 -8.03
N GLN A 656 108.54 -32.63 -7.24
CA GLN A 656 107.57 -33.73 -7.09
C GLN A 656 106.21 -33.23 -6.58
N THR A 657 106.22 -32.30 -5.62
CA THR A 657 105.00 -31.81 -4.95
C THR A 657 104.40 -30.60 -5.68
N ALA A 658 105.24 -29.70 -6.20
CA ALA A 658 104.84 -28.46 -6.85
C ALA A 658 103.99 -28.67 -8.10
N LYS A 659 104.24 -29.73 -8.89
CA LYS A 659 103.45 -30.04 -10.09
C LYS A 659 101.99 -30.38 -9.76
N GLN A 660 101.76 -31.20 -8.74
CA GLN A 660 100.41 -31.57 -8.30
C GLN A 660 99.69 -30.38 -7.66
N LEU A 661 100.42 -29.56 -6.90
CA LEU A 661 99.90 -28.35 -6.29
C LEU A 661 99.48 -27.30 -7.33
N HIS A 662 100.29 -27.08 -8.37
CA HIS A 662 99.99 -26.12 -9.44
C HIS A 662 98.66 -26.44 -10.15
N ILE A 663 98.42 -27.72 -10.46
CA ILE A 663 97.16 -28.16 -11.07
C ILE A 663 95.97 -27.88 -10.14
N ARG A 664 96.12 -28.13 -8.83
CA ARG A 664 95.06 -27.87 -7.83
C ARG A 664 94.76 -26.37 -7.69
N VAL A 665 95.80 -25.53 -7.67
CA VAL A 665 95.65 -24.06 -7.60
C VAL A 665 95.06 -23.50 -8.88
N GLN A 666 95.49 -23.99 -10.05
CA GLN A 666 94.94 -23.57 -11.34
C GLN A 666 93.44 -23.90 -11.44
N LYS A 667 93.03 -25.12 -11.07
CA LYS A 667 91.63 -25.53 -11.06
C LYS A 667 90.77 -24.65 -10.13
N ALA A 668 91.26 -24.33 -8.94
CA ALA A 668 90.58 -23.41 -8.02
C ALA A 668 90.49 -21.98 -8.58
N THR A 669 91.53 -21.51 -9.27
CA THR A 669 91.59 -20.16 -9.87
C THR A 669 90.66 -20.02 -11.08
N GLU A 670 90.52 -21.07 -11.90
CA GLU A 670 89.59 -21.10 -13.04
C GLU A 670 88.13 -21.03 -12.57
N SER A 671 87.76 -21.76 -11.52
CA SER A 671 86.42 -21.71 -10.92
C SER A 671 86.03 -20.32 -10.36
N LEU A 672 87.01 -19.50 -9.96
CA LEU A 672 86.79 -18.13 -9.46
C LEU A 672 86.60 -17.09 -10.58
N LYS A 673 87.03 -17.38 -11.82
CA LYS A 673 86.99 -16.42 -12.94
C LYS A 673 85.60 -16.29 -13.59
N THR A 674 84.69 -17.22 -13.33
CA THR A 674 83.35 -17.25 -13.96
C THR A 674 82.27 -17.51 -12.92
N PHE A 675 81.92 -16.49 -12.12
CA PHE A 675 80.74 -16.55 -11.26
C PHE A 675 79.49 -16.09 -12.03
N GLN A 676 78.48 -16.96 -12.08
CA GLN A 676 77.12 -16.61 -12.51
C GLN A 676 76.11 -17.29 -11.58
N PRO A 677 75.03 -16.60 -11.15
CA PRO A 677 73.98 -17.22 -10.34
C PRO A 677 73.33 -18.42 -11.04
N SER A 678 73.12 -19.52 -10.31
CA SER A 678 72.55 -20.77 -10.83
C SER A 678 71.04 -20.71 -11.12
N ALA A 679 70.37 -19.63 -10.69
CA ALA A 679 68.97 -19.34 -10.99
C ALA A 679 68.69 -17.81 -10.93
N ASN A 680 67.70 -17.36 -11.72
CA ASN A 680 67.18 -15.98 -11.68
C ASN A 680 66.17 -15.83 -10.52
N PRO A 681 66.25 -14.76 -9.68
CA PRO A 681 65.26 -14.49 -8.63
C PRO A 681 63.89 -13.99 -9.15
N SER A 682 63.77 -13.53 -10.41
CA SER A 682 62.54 -12.91 -10.92
C SER A 682 61.40 -13.89 -11.24
N PHE A 683 60.16 -13.53 -10.91
CA PHE A 683 58.94 -14.31 -11.15
C PHE A 683 58.05 -13.73 -12.28
N ASP A 684 58.63 -12.97 -13.22
CA ASP A 684 57.90 -12.30 -14.31
C ASP A 684 57.04 -13.24 -15.19
N GLU A 685 57.30 -14.55 -15.14
CA GLU A 685 56.50 -15.59 -15.80
C GLU A 685 55.12 -15.86 -15.15
N PHE A 686 54.84 -15.29 -13.97
CA PHE A 686 53.59 -15.47 -13.21
C PHE A 686 52.67 -14.24 -13.19
N VAL A 687 52.78 -13.34 -14.18
CA VAL A 687 51.87 -12.18 -14.29
C VAL A 687 50.46 -12.65 -14.66
N LEU A 688 49.48 -12.34 -13.81
CA LEU A 688 48.07 -12.66 -14.00
C LEU A 688 47.30 -11.38 -14.37
N ASP A 689 46.58 -11.42 -15.50
CA ASP A 689 45.63 -10.39 -15.92
C ASP A 689 44.22 -10.99 -15.79
N THR A 690 43.38 -10.39 -14.93
CA THR A 690 42.00 -10.84 -14.64
C THR A 690 40.95 -9.94 -15.27
N SER A 691 41.34 -8.93 -16.06
CA SER A 691 40.45 -7.89 -16.55
C SER A 691 39.30 -8.42 -17.41
N LYS A 692 39.55 -9.47 -18.21
CA LYS A 692 38.52 -10.11 -19.05
C LYS A 692 37.52 -10.89 -18.21
N GLU A 693 38.00 -11.69 -17.28
CA GLU A 693 37.19 -12.49 -16.37
C GLU A 693 36.33 -11.60 -15.46
N GLU A 694 36.87 -10.47 -15.00
CA GLU A 694 36.11 -9.45 -14.26
C GLU A 694 35.01 -8.81 -15.10
N SER A 695 35.25 -8.54 -16.38
CA SER A 695 34.20 -8.06 -17.29
C SER A 695 33.09 -9.11 -17.45
N LEU A 696 33.47 -10.37 -17.70
CA LEU A 696 32.51 -11.47 -17.86
C LEU A 696 31.65 -11.69 -16.60
N LEU A 697 32.23 -11.54 -15.41
CA LEU A 697 31.50 -11.63 -14.15
C LEU A 697 30.59 -10.42 -13.89
N LYS A 698 30.99 -9.21 -14.34
CA LYS A 698 30.16 -8.00 -14.26
C LYS A 698 28.99 -8.03 -15.24
N ASP A 699 29.15 -8.68 -16.37
CA ASP A 699 28.11 -8.84 -17.40
C ASP A 699 27.10 -9.96 -17.06
N LEU A 700 27.23 -10.64 -15.92
CA LEU A 700 26.26 -11.62 -15.44
C LEU A 700 24.92 -10.95 -15.10
N SER A 701 23.95 -11.09 -15.99
CA SER A 701 22.59 -10.60 -15.76
C SER A 701 21.68 -11.71 -15.21
N PHE A 702 20.93 -11.40 -14.15
CA PHE A 702 19.86 -12.27 -13.65
C PHE A 702 18.71 -12.33 -14.66
N GLY A 703 18.34 -13.54 -15.08
CA GLY A 703 17.29 -13.77 -16.05
C GLY A 703 15.91 -13.58 -15.43
N GLY A 704 15.29 -12.42 -15.69
CA GLY A 704 13.85 -12.22 -15.53
C GLY A 704 13.12 -12.44 -16.86
N VAL A 705 11.85 -12.80 -16.77
CA VAL A 705 10.94 -12.73 -17.92
C VAL A 705 10.85 -11.26 -18.34
N PRO A 706 11.13 -10.90 -19.62
CA PRO A 706 10.97 -9.53 -20.06
C PRO A 706 9.53 -9.05 -19.92
N ASP A 707 9.31 -7.76 -19.70
CA ASP A 707 7.96 -7.21 -19.68
C ASP A 707 7.31 -7.27 -21.06
N PRO A 708 5.98 -7.50 -21.12
CA PRO A 708 5.26 -7.46 -22.38
C PRO A 708 5.32 -6.04 -22.98
N PRO A 709 5.65 -5.91 -24.27
CA PRO A 709 5.66 -4.62 -24.95
C PRO A 709 4.23 -4.09 -25.13
N MET A 710 4.07 -2.77 -25.25
CA MET A 710 2.77 -2.14 -25.54
C MET A 710 2.81 -1.47 -26.92
N ILE A 711 1.89 -1.86 -27.81
CA ILE A 711 1.76 -1.24 -29.14
C ILE A 711 1.31 0.22 -28.99
N ASP A 712 2.08 1.14 -29.57
CA ASP A 712 1.80 2.56 -29.57
C ASP A 712 0.87 2.93 -30.73
N LEU A 713 -0.41 3.16 -30.42
CA LEU A 713 -1.42 3.55 -31.39
C LEU A 713 -1.12 4.90 -32.06
N SER A 714 -0.44 5.80 -31.36
CA SER A 714 -0.16 7.15 -31.87
C SER A 714 0.92 7.14 -32.96
N GLN A 715 1.76 6.11 -33.01
CA GLN A 715 2.85 5.97 -33.98
C GLN A 715 2.64 4.79 -34.95
N SER A 716 1.78 3.83 -34.62
CA SER A 716 1.45 2.69 -35.48
C SER A 716 0.46 3.08 -36.58
N ARG A 717 0.69 2.61 -37.81
CA ARG A 717 -0.08 2.95 -39.01
C ARG A 717 -0.24 1.73 -39.90
N VAL A 718 -1.45 1.53 -40.44
CA VAL A 718 -1.75 0.41 -41.35
C VAL A 718 -2.42 0.95 -42.60
N TYR A 719 -1.69 0.88 -43.72
CA TYR A 719 -2.15 1.28 -45.04
C TYR A 719 -2.06 0.08 -46.01
N ASN A 720 -1.18 0.14 -47.02
CA ASN A 720 -0.79 -1.03 -47.83
C ASN A 720 0.21 -1.92 -47.06
N GLU A 721 1.03 -1.28 -46.22
CA GLU A 721 1.92 -1.91 -45.25
C GLU A 721 1.56 -1.39 -43.85
N GLY A 722 1.82 -2.21 -42.83
CA GLY A 722 1.59 -1.88 -41.43
C GLY A 722 2.89 -1.55 -40.71
N LEU A 723 3.16 -0.26 -40.46
CA LEU A 723 4.18 0.13 -39.49
C LEU A 723 3.61 -0.05 -38.09
N ILE A 724 4.13 -1.02 -37.35
CA ILE A 724 3.75 -1.27 -35.96
C ILE A 724 4.88 -0.80 -35.05
N HIS A 725 4.57 0.13 -34.16
CA HIS A 725 5.50 0.65 -33.15
C HIS A 725 5.06 0.21 -31.77
N TRP A 726 6.00 -0.11 -30.87
CA TRP A 726 5.71 -0.45 -29.48
C TRP A 726 6.68 0.25 -28.54
N ARG A 727 6.31 0.29 -27.25
CA ARG A 727 7.13 0.82 -26.17
C ARG A 727 7.23 -0.24 -25.07
N LEU A 728 8.39 -0.29 -24.43
CA LEU A 728 8.61 -1.06 -23.21
C LEU A 728 8.42 -0.11 -22.00
N PRO A 729 8.01 -0.62 -20.83
CA PRO A 729 8.02 0.14 -19.58
C PRO A 729 9.40 0.72 -19.27
N GLU A 730 9.47 1.90 -18.64
CA GLU A 730 10.73 2.60 -18.35
C GLU A 730 11.70 1.78 -17.48
N ASP A 731 11.19 0.85 -16.67
CA ASP A 731 11.96 -0.04 -15.79
C ASP A 731 12.21 -1.45 -16.39
N SER A 732 11.95 -1.64 -17.68
CA SER A 732 12.05 -2.96 -18.33
C SER A 732 13.48 -3.48 -18.48
N LEU A 733 13.64 -4.79 -18.32
CA LEU A 733 14.92 -5.46 -18.57
C LEU A 733 15.34 -5.37 -20.05
N PRO A 734 16.65 -5.34 -20.36
CA PRO A 734 17.13 -5.34 -21.74
C PRO A 734 16.62 -6.58 -22.51
N THR A 735 16.01 -6.35 -23.68
CA THR A 735 15.50 -7.39 -24.57
C THR A 735 16.44 -7.61 -25.75
N ASP A 736 16.61 -8.87 -26.18
CA ASP A 736 17.51 -9.21 -27.29
C ASP A 736 16.84 -8.93 -28.64
N TYR A 737 15.56 -9.30 -28.74
CA TYR A 737 14.72 -9.10 -29.92
C TYR A 737 13.22 -9.17 -29.55
N HIS A 738 12.39 -8.72 -30.48
CA HIS A 738 10.93 -8.78 -30.39
C HIS A 738 10.37 -9.59 -31.56
N VAL A 739 9.16 -10.11 -31.37
CA VAL A 739 8.42 -10.86 -32.37
C VAL A 739 7.02 -10.28 -32.49
N VAL A 740 6.63 -9.94 -33.72
CA VAL A 740 5.29 -9.42 -34.02
C VAL A 740 4.47 -10.52 -34.69
N GLU A 741 3.26 -10.71 -34.20
CA GLU A 741 2.28 -11.59 -34.80
C GLU A 741 1.07 -10.81 -35.30
N TYR A 742 0.56 -11.20 -36.47
CA TYR A 742 -0.64 -10.58 -37.03
C TYR A 742 -1.58 -11.59 -37.68
N ARG A 743 -2.88 -11.27 -37.72
CA ARG A 743 -3.91 -12.08 -38.39
C ARG A 743 -5.04 -11.22 -38.92
N LYS A 744 -5.75 -11.72 -39.93
CA LYS A 744 -6.95 -11.08 -40.51
C LYS A 744 -8.21 -11.42 -39.70
N VAL A 745 -9.13 -10.46 -39.54
CA VAL A 745 -10.36 -10.54 -38.72
C VAL A 745 -11.59 -10.15 -39.56
N PRO A 746 -12.75 -10.84 -39.43
CA PRO A 746 -12.98 -12.05 -38.64
C PRO A 746 -12.32 -13.27 -39.29
N ALA A 747 -11.72 -14.11 -38.45
CA ALA A 747 -11.20 -15.42 -38.85
C ALA A 747 -12.35 -16.22 -39.49
N LYS A 748 -12.28 -16.50 -40.79
CA LYS A 748 -13.33 -17.26 -41.50
C LYS A 748 -13.38 -18.73 -41.07
N ASP A 749 -12.29 -19.24 -40.50
CA ASP A 749 -12.15 -20.57 -39.93
C ASP A 749 -11.52 -20.49 -38.53
N GLU A 750 -11.92 -21.40 -37.62
CA GLU A 750 -11.37 -21.53 -36.25
C GLU A 750 -9.84 -21.79 -36.21
N GLU A 751 -9.22 -22.06 -37.36
CA GLU A 751 -7.78 -22.27 -37.56
C GLU A 751 -7.03 -21.08 -38.19
N SER A 752 -7.54 -19.85 -38.13
CA SER A 752 -6.79 -18.69 -38.65
C SER A 752 -5.50 -18.44 -37.84
N GLN A 753 -4.41 -19.03 -38.30
CA GLN A 753 -3.08 -19.04 -37.69
C GLN A 753 -2.46 -17.62 -37.68
N TRP A 754 -1.79 -17.26 -36.59
CA TRP A 754 -1.03 -16.02 -36.51
C TRP A 754 0.18 -16.08 -37.45
N HIS A 755 0.36 -15.05 -38.27
CA HIS A 755 1.55 -14.88 -39.10
C HIS A 755 2.66 -14.23 -38.28
N LEU A 756 3.84 -14.85 -38.28
CA LEU A 756 5.02 -14.45 -37.50
C LEU A 756 5.96 -13.58 -38.34
N THR A 757 6.41 -12.45 -37.81
CA THR A 757 7.52 -11.68 -38.42
C THR A 757 8.88 -12.25 -38.01
N GLU A 758 9.93 -11.89 -38.75
CA GLU A 758 11.31 -12.15 -38.31
C GLU A 758 11.66 -11.41 -37.01
N ARG A 759 12.82 -11.76 -36.42
CA ARG A 759 13.30 -11.15 -35.17
C ARG A 759 13.57 -9.66 -35.35
N VAL A 760 12.89 -8.83 -34.57
CA VAL A 760 13.00 -7.36 -34.64
C VAL A 760 13.87 -6.85 -33.51
N HIS A 761 15.01 -6.23 -33.84
CA HIS A 761 15.97 -5.70 -32.86
C HIS A 761 15.73 -4.22 -32.47
N GLY A 762 14.54 -3.68 -32.76
CA GLY A 762 14.14 -2.30 -32.46
C GLY A 762 12.73 -2.22 -31.89
N SER A 763 12.20 -1.01 -31.74
CA SER A 763 10.86 -0.71 -31.19
C SER A 763 9.75 -0.64 -32.26
N SER A 764 10.05 -1.01 -33.50
CA SER A 764 9.09 -0.97 -34.60
C SER A 764 9.43 -1.95 -35.72
N THR A 765 8.42 -2.39 -36.46
CA THR A 765 8.59 -3.18 -37.70
C THR A 765 7.54 -2.81 -38.75
N VAL A 766 7.84 -3.09 -40.01
CA VAL A 766 6.91 -2.95 -41.14
C VAL A 766 6.42 -4.31 -41.57
N VAL A 767 5.09 -4.48 -41.62
CA VAL A 767 4.41 -5.69 -42.08
C VAL A 767 3.87 -5.45 -43.49
N CYS A 768 4.37 -6.19 -44.48
CA CYS A 768 3.98 -6.07 -45.88
C CYS A 768 2.79 -6.99 -46.24
N ASP A 769 2.29 -6.87 -47.46
CA ASP A 769 1.30 -7.76 -48.09
C ASP A 769 -0.07 -7.85 -47.38
N LEU A 770 -0.49 -6.77 -46.70
CA LEU A 770 -1.82 -6.70 -46.10
C LEU A 770 -2.90 -6.51 -47.17
N GLU A 771 -3.99 -7.27 -47.06
CA GLU A 771 -5.13 -7.13 -47.96
C GLU A 771 -5.89 -5.82 -47.68
N ARG A 772 -6.39 -5.19 -48.74
CA ARG A 772 -7.19 -3.95 -48.67
C ARG A 772 -8.56 -4.20 -48.05
N ASP A 773 -9.13 -3.17 -47.42
CA ASP A 773 -10.48 -3.18 -46.82
C ASP A 773 -10.72 -4.33 -45.82
N CYS A 774 -9.73 -4.62 -44.98
CA CYS A 774 -9.72 -5.75 -44.05
C CYS A 774 -9.26 -5.33 -42.65
N HIS A 775 -9.83 -5.95 -41.61
CA HIS A 775 -9.31 -5.80 -40.25
C HIS A 775 -8.14 -6.75 -40.01
N TYR A 776 -7.07 -6.25 -39.42
CA TYR A 776 -5.93 -7.03 -38.96
C TYR A 776 -5.68 -6.78 -37.47
N ALA A 777 -5.54 -7.85 -36.71
CA ALA A 777 -5.12 -7.81 -35.31
C ALA A 777 -3.61 -8.05 -35.21
N PHE A 778 -2.94 -7.31 -34.34
CA PHE A 778 -1.51 -7.37 -34.08
C PHE A 778 -1.22 -7.56 -32.60
N ARG A 779 -0.16 -8.33 -32.29
CA ARG A 779 0.39 -8.47 -30.94
C ARG A 779 1.91 -8.62 -30.99
N VAL A 780 2.60 -8.18 -29.95
CA VAL A 780 4.06 -8.18 -29.89
C VAL A 780 4.54 -8.88 -28.61
N GLN A 781 5.65 -9.61 -28.69
CA GLN A 781 6.28 -10.28 -27.55
C GLN A 781 7.77 -9.93 -27.50
N SER A 782 8.27 -9.74 -26.29
CA SER A 782 9.69 -9.52 -26.00
C SER A 782 10.39 -10.85 -25.72
N CYS A 783 11.58 -11.02 -26.30
CA CYS A 783 12.37 -12.24 -26.15
C CYS A 783 13.75 -11.93 -25.57
N ARG A 784 14.18 -12.74 -24.60
CA ARG A 784 15.53 -12.68 -24.03
C ARG A 784 16.04 -14.10 -23.80
N ASN A 785 17.17 -14.47 -24.40
CA ASN A 785 17.69 -15.83 -24.44
C ASN A 785 16.63 -16.85 -24.90
N THR A 786 16.23 -17.77 -24.02
CA THR A 786 15.19 -18.79 -24.24
C THR A 786 13.86 -18.44 -23.57
N VAL A 787 13.74 -17.24 -22.98
CA VAL A 787 12.59 -16.80 -22.19
C VAL A 787 11.82 -15.73 -22.95
N HIS A 788 10.50 -15.84 -22.91
CA HIS A 788 9.58 -14.95 -23.64
C HIS A 788 8.61 -14.27 -22.68
N SER A 789 8.30 -12.99 -22.92
CA SER A 789 7.25 -12.26 -22.20
C SER A 789 5.86 -12.83 -22.51
N SER A 790 4.80 -12.37 -21.85
CA SER A 790 3.46 -12.50 -22.42
C SER A 790 3.34 -11.63 -23.70
N TYR A 791 2.37 -11.93 -24.56
CA TYR A 791 2.05 -11.05 -25.69
C TYR A 791 1.40 -9.76 -25.20
N SER A 792 1.64 -8.67 -25.93
CA SER A 792 0.91 -7.42 -25.79
C SER A 792 -0.59 -7.63 -25.96
N PRO A 793 -1.44 -6.72 -25.41
CA PRO A 793 -2.85 -6.66 -25.78
C PRO A 793 -3.01 -6.62 -27.31
N GLU A 794 -4.01 -7.33 -27.83
CA GLU A 794 -4.31 -7.35 -29.26
C GLU A 794 -4.82 -5.97 -29.69
N VAL A 795 -4.18 -5.38 -30.69
CA VAL A 795 -4.62 -4.13 -31.31
C VAL A 795 -5.09 -4.42 -32.73
N SER A 796 -6.27 -3.93 -33.08
CA SER A 796 -6.84 -4.09 -34.41
C SER A 796 -6.76 -2.80 -35.22
N PHE A 797 -6.26 -2.89 -36.45
CA PHE A 797 -6.29 -1.83 -37.44
C PHE A 797 -7.12 -2.26 -38.65
N HIS A 798 -7.69 -1.30 -39.37
CA HIS A 798 -8.42 -1.55 -40.62
C HIS A 798 -7.62 -0.97 -41.79
N THR A 799 -7.33 -1.80 -42.79
CA THR A 799 -6.65 -1.33 -44.00
C THR A 799 -7.59 -0.46 -44.83
N PRO A 800 -7.11 0.58 -45.53
CA PRO A 800 -7.97 1.45 -46.31
C PRO A 800 -8.78 0.70 -47.39
N PRO A 801 -9.94 1.25 -47.80
CA PRO A 801 -10.81 0.64 -48.81
C PRO A 801 -10.24 0.65 -50.24
N ALA A 802 -9.10 1.30 -50.45
CA ALA A 802 -8.45 1.47 -51.74
C ALA A 802 -6.94 1.63 -51.58
N ALA A 803 -6.20 1.57 -52.70
CA ALA A 803 -4.76 1.79 -52.66
C ALA A 803 -4.46 3.24 -52.27
N VAL A 804 -3.44 3.42 -51.43
CA VAL A 804 -3.01 4.76 -51.02
C VAL A 804 -2.43 5.55 -52.20
N PHE A 805 -2.95 6.75 -52.40
CA PHE A 805 -2.57 7.69 -53.44
C PHE A 805 -1.71 8.82 -52.87
N GLY A 806 -0.44 8.87 -53.28
CA GLY A 806 0.49 9.91 -52.87
C GLY A 806 0.55 11.06 -53.87
N PHE A 807 0.48 12.29 -53.37
CA PHE A 807 0.66 13.52 -54.14
C PHE A 807 1.30 14.59 -53.24
N LEU A 808 1.80 15.67 -53.83
CA LEU A 808 2.24 16.88 -53.11
C LEU A 808 1.38 18.07 -53.54
N PHE A 809 1.44 19.17 -52.79
CA PHE A 809 0.75 20.38 -53.19
C PHE A 809 1.38 21.01 -54.45
N ASN A 810 0.53 21.38 -55.40
CA ASN A 810 0.94 21.96 -56.68
C ASN A 810 1.31 23.44 -56.52
N GLU A 811 2.52 23.80 -56.92
CA GLU A 811 3.04 25.18 -56.85
C GLU A 811 2.67 26.05 -58.08
N LYS A 812 2.03 25.48 -59.11
CA LYS A 812 1.76 26.15 -60.39
C LYS A 812 0.28 26.43 -60.64
N CYS A 813 -0.63 25.62 -60.08
CA CYS A 813 -2.07 25.71 -60.31
C CYS A 813 -2.79 25.99 -58.98
N GLY A 814 -3.62 27.04 -58.93
CA GLY A 814 -4.31 27.49 -57.72
C GLY A 814 -3.43 28.20 -56.67
N TYR A 815 -2.11 28.02 -56.72
CA TYR A 815 -1.18 28.59 -55.75
C TYR A 815 -0.93 30.10 -55.94
N SER A 816 -1.06 30.85 -54.84
CA SER A 816 -0.73 32.29 -54.76
C SER A 816 0.34 32.49 -53.68
N THR A 817 1.57 32.83 -54.07
CA THR A 817 2.70 33.07 -53.14
C THR A 817 2.43 34.18 -52.12
N GLU A 818 1.51 35.09 -52.42
CA GLU A 818 1.11 36.16 -51.49
C GLU A 818 0.12 35.72 -50.41
N ARG A 819 -0.57 34.58 -50.60
CA ARG A 819 -1.72 34.16 -49.76
C ARG A 819 -1.63 32.74 -49.22
N LEU A 820 -0.81 31.90 -49.83
CA LEU A 820 -0.53 30.54 -49.38
C LEU A 820 0.98 30.38 -49.20
N ARG A 821 1.37 29.70 -48.12
CA ARG A 821 2.75 29.30 -47.86
C ARG A 821 2.85 27.78 -47.95
N LEU A 822 3.72 27.30 -48.83
CA LEU A 822 4.07 25.88 -48.94
C LEU A 822 5.32 25.54 -48.15
N SER A 823 5.34 24.34 -47.56
CA SER A 823 6.57 23.78 -46.97
C SER A 823 7.63 23.52 -48.04
N LYS A 824 8.90 23.41 -47.63
CA LYS A 824 10.01 23.06 -48.55
C LYS A 824 9.80 21.71 -49.25
N ARG A 825 9.08 20.77 -48.61
CA ARG A 825 8.77 19.44 -49.16
C ARG A 825 7.45 19.41 -49.94
N ARG A 826 6.67 20.51 -49.92
CA ARG A 826 5.32 20.64 -50.51
C ARG A 826 4.29 19.65 -49.95
N ASP A 827 4.53 19.17 -48.74
CA ASP A 827 3.65 18.27 -47.98
C ASP A 827 2.75 19.03 -46.99
N SER A 828 2.98 20.33 -46.77
CA SER A 828 2.06 21.19 -46.01
C SER A 828 1.83 22.55 -46.65
N VAL A 829 0.63 23.08 -46.39
CA VAL A 829 0.17 24.38 -46.88
C VAL A 829 -0.54 25.15 -45.77
N GLU A 830 -0.22 26.44 -45.65
CA GLU A 830 -0.79 27.37 -44.67
C GLU A 830 -1.33 28.61 -45.39
N SER A 831 -2.51 29.09 -44.98
CA SER A 831 -3.06 30.38 -45.42
C SER A 831 -2.41 31.53 -44.67
N ILE A 832 -1.86 32.49 -45.40
CA ILE A 832 -1.21 33.68 -44.86
C ILE A 832 -1.92 34.95 -45.33
N ALA A 833 -2.05 35.94 -44.45
CA ALA A 833 -2.53 37.27 -44.84
C ALA A 833 -1.39 38.04 -45.53
N GLY A 834 -1.42 38.11 -46.87
CA GLY A 834 -0.43 38.87 -47.64
C GLY A 834 -0.42 40.36 -47.31
N MET A 835 0.75 41.00 -47.36
CA MET A 835 0.93 42.43 -47.03
C MET A 835 0.06 43.34 -47.92
N THR A 836 -0.14 42.98 -49.19
CA THR A 836 -0.99 43.70 -50.15
C THR A 836 -2.46 43.69 -49.74
N PHE A 837 -2.95 42.58 -49.18
CA PHE A 837 -4.33 42.42 -48.67
C PHE A 837 -4.53 43.22 -47.38
N LEU A 838 -3.55 43.18 -46.46
CA LEU A 838 -3.56 43.97 -45.23
C LEU A 838 -3.56 45.49 -45.52
N LEU A 839 -2.82 45.94 -46.53
CA LEU A 839 -2.78 47.35 -46.96
C LEU A 839 -4.05 47.79 -47.72
N ALA A 840 -4.74 46.88 -48.41
CA ALA A 840 -6.01 47.15 -49.09
C ALA A 840 -7.19 47.23 -48.11
N ALA A 841 -7.21 46.37 -47.09
CA ALA A 841 -8.22 46.37 -46.03
C ALA A 841 -8.19 47.66 -45.19
N ASP A 842 -7.03 48.29 -45.03
CA ASP A 842 -6.86 49.56 -44.30
C ASP A 842 -7.42 50.79 -45.07
N ARG A 843 -7.55 50.70 -46.41
CA ARG A 843 -8.03 51.80 -47.26
C ARG A 843 -9.54 51.79 -47.53
N VAL A 844 -10.23 50.68 -47.32
CA VAL A 844 -11.66 50.53 -47.59
C VAL A 844 -12.35 50.21 -46.27
N GLN A 845 -12.87 51.23 -45.56
CA GLN A 845 -13.66 51.09 -44.33
C GLN A 845 -15.05 50.44 -44.55
N THR A 846 -15.13 49.44 -45.43
CA THR A 846 -16.28 48.55 -45.63
C THR A 846 -15.74 47.13 -45.81
N GLY A 847 -16.33 46.17 -45.07
CA GLY A 847 -15.80 44.82 -44.83
C GLY A 847 -15.05 44.17 -45.99
N SER A 848 -13.76 43.88 -45.78
CA SER A 848 -12.96 43.14 -46.74
C SER A 848 -13.37 41.66 -46.72
N TYR A 849 -14.00 41.22 -47.82
CA TYR A 849 -14.46 39.84 -47.99
C TYR A 849 -13.29 38.85 -47.91
N ILE A 850 -13.35 37.91 -46.98
CA ILE A 850 -12.36 36.85 -46.81
C ILE A 850 -12.64 35.79 -47.90
N CYS A 851 -11.81 35.74 -48.94
CA CYS A 851 -11.94 34.76 -50.02
C CYS A 851 -11.23 33.45 -49.63
N LEU A 852 -11.77 32.32 -50.08
CA LEU A 852 -11.11 31.00 -49.94
C LEU A 852 -9.98 30.88 -50.97
N ASP A 853 -8.77 30.59 -50.50
CA ASP A 853 -7.62 30.32 -51.37
C ASP A 853 -7.51 28.82 -51.63
N TYR A 854 -7.62 28.42 -52.89
CA TYR A 854 -7.67 27.01 -53.30
C TYR A 854 -6.32 26.52 -53.80
N ILE A 855 -5.92 25.33 -53.38
CA ILE A 855 -4.75 24.61 -53.85
C ILE A 855 -5.11 23.15 -54.15
N ILE A 856 -4.41 22.56 -55.11
CA ILE A 856 -4.63 21.18 -55.54
C ILE A 856 -3.40 20.31 -55.37
N GLY A 857 -3.59 19.00 -55.45
CA GLY A 857 -2.51 18.05 -55.64
C GLY A 857 -1.81 18.23 -56.98
N ASP A 858 -0.53 17.89 -57.05
CA ASP A 858 0.29 17.92 -58.27
C ASP A 858 0.01 16.73 -59.21
N THR A 859 -0.68 15.71 -58.72
CA THR A 859 -1.00 14.47 -59.43
C THR A 859 -2.52 14.27 -59.49
N GLY A 860 -3.03 13.95 -60.68
CA GLY A 860 -4.44 13.71 -60.94
C GLY A 860 -4.80 12.23 -61.06
N ILE A 861 -6.09 11.93 -60.90
CA ILE A 861 -6.70 10.59 -60.95
C ILE A 861 -7.65 10.53 -62.14
N SER A 862 -7.43 9.58 -63.04
CA SER A 862 -8.24 9.40 -64.27
C SER A 862 -8.94 8.04 -64.37
N HIS A 863 -8.66 7.10 -63.45
CA HIS A 863 -9.33 5.80 -63.35
C HIS A 863 -9.06 5.15 -61.99
N GLY A 864 -9.88 4.15 -61.63
CA GLY A 864 -9.67 3.31 -60.45
C GLY A 864 -10.11 3.95 -59.12
N ARG A 865 -9.86 3.22 -58.04
CA ARG A 865 -10.19 3.62 -56.66
C ARG A 865 -8.93 3.96 -55.87
N HIS A 866 -8.92 5.13 -55.24
CA HIS A 866 -7.73 5.72 -54.60
C HIS A 866 -8.08 6.34 -53.25
N TYR A 867 -7.21 6.17 -52.25
CA TYR A 867 -7.39 6.71 -50.89
C TYR A 867 -6.21 7.59 -50.48
N TRP A 868 -6.47 8.71 -49.81
CA TRP A 868 -5.43 9.51 -49.15
C TRP A 868 -5.93 10.08 -47.83
N ALA A 869 -5.00 10.42 -46.95
CA ALA A 869 -5.31 11.00 -45.64
C ALA A 869 -4.43 12.23 -45.37
N PHE A 870 -4.94 13.14 -44.55
CA PHE A 870 -4.25 14.37 -44.16
C PHE A 870 -4.75 14.85 -42.78
N HIS A 871 -3.96 15.73 -42.19
CA HIS A 871 -4.26 16.40 -40.93
C HIS A 871 -4.60 17.87 -41.17
N VAL A 872 -5.61 18.36 -40.44
CA VAL A 872 -5.98 19.79 -40.37
C VAL A 872 -5.55 20.29 -39.01
N GLU A 873 -4.74 21.35 -38.98
CA GLU A 873 -4.22 21.87 -37.71
C GLU A 873 -5.39 22.38 -36.83
N PRO A 874 -5.46 22.03 -35.53
CA PRO A 874 -6.59 22.38 -34.66
C PRO A 874 -6.87 23.89 -34.56
N SER A 875 -5.83 24.72 -34.74
CA SER A 875 -5.89 26.19 -34.76
C SER A 875 -6.53 26.76 -36.03
N SER A 876 -6.74 25.94 -37.06
CA SER A 876 -7.29 26.35 -38.34
C SER A 876 -8.69 26.94 -38.19
N TYR A 877 -8.88 28.16 -38.68
CA TYR A 877 -10.19 28.81 -38.68
C TYR A 877 -11.19 28.10 -39.58
N MET A 878 -10.89 27.98 -40.89
CA MET A 878 -11.72 27.23 -41.82
C MET A 878 -10.91 26.68 -43.00
N VAL A 879 -11.10 25.40 -43.27
CA VAL A 879 -10.58 24.69 -44.45
C VAL A 879 -11.70 23.91 -45.14
N LYS A 880 -11.61 23.78 -46.45
CA LYS A 880 -12.48 22.97 -47.29
C LYS A 880 -11.66 21.90 -47.98
N VAL A 881 -12.10 20.65 -47.96
CA VAL A 881 -11.31 19.51 -48.45
C VAL A 881 -12.16 18.60 -49.32
N GLY A 882 -11.61 18.08 -50.42
CA GLY A 882 -12.38 17.24 -51.33
C GLY A 882 -11.71 16.96 -52.66
N VAL A 883 -12.54 16.79 -53.70
CA VAL A 883 -12.10 16.46 -55.07
C VAL A 883 -12.72 17.39 -56.12
N ALA A 884 -11.97 17.64 -57.19
CA ALA A 884 -12.33 18.55 -58.28
C ALA A 884 -11.88 18.01 -59.64
N SER A 885 -12.68 18.17 -60.70
CA SER A 885 -12.26 17.85 -62.07
C SER A 885 -11.50 19.02 -62.72
N ASP A 886 -10.56 18.71 -63.61
CA ASP A 886 -9.83 19.69 -64.44
C ASP A 886 -10.75 20.59 -65.29
N SER A 887 -11.81 20.02 -65.85
CA SER A 887 -12.82 20.73 -66.64
C SER A 887 -13.56 21.78 -65.82
N LYS A 888 -13.92 21.46 -64.57
CA LYS A 888 -14.61 22.36 -63.64
C LYS A 888 -13.67 23.39 -63.01
N MET A 889 -12.42 23.02 -62.78
CA MET A 889 -11.39 23.97 -62.34
C MET A 889 -11.10 25.03 -63.40
N SER A 890 -11.03 24.64 -64.68
CA SER A 890 -10.80 25.57 -65.79
C SER A 890 -11.93 26.61 -65.91
N GLU A 891 -13.18 26.17 -65.74
CA GLU A 891 -14.38 27.04 -65.73
C GLU A 891 -14.37 28.04 -64.55
N TRP A 892 -13.81 27.64 -63.39
CA TRP A 892 -13.73 28.45 -62.17
C TRP A 892 -12.60 29.48 -62.19
N PHE A 893 -11.40 29.10 -62.63
CA PHE A 893 -10.26 30.03 -62.73
C PHE A 893 -10.45 31.11 -63.81
N HIS A 894 -11.36 30.91 -64.77
CA HIS A 894 -11.60 31.82 -65.90
C HIS A 894 -12.87 32.68 -65.79
N ASN A 895 -13.67 32.57 -64.72
CA ASN A 895 -14.91 33.34 -64.56
C ASN A 895 -14.80 34.38 -63.42
N PRO A 896 -14.51 35.67 -63.72
CA PRO A 896 -14.46 36.73 -62.71
C PRO A 896 -15.84 37.35 -62.54
N ARG A 897 -16.69 36.78 -61.69
CA ARG A 897 -17.93 37.40 -61.18
C ARG A 897 -18.23 36.88 -59.78
N ASP A 898 -18.73 37.64 -58.82
CA ASP A 898 -19.01 39.06 -58.74
C ASP A 898 -19.12 39.39 -57.25
N THR A 899 -18.47 40.49 -56.87
CA THR A 899 -18.69 41.29 -55.67
C THR A 899 -20.09 41.89 -55.68
N SER A 900 -21.12 41.09 -55.41
CA SER A 900 -22.46 41.63 -55.17
C SER A 900 -23.16 40.91 -54.02
N SER A 901 -23.18 41.55 -52.85
CA SER A 901 -24.14 41.30 -51.79
C SER A 901 -24.70 42.64 -51.30
N PRO A 902 -26.02 42.75 -51.02
CA PRO A 902 -26.76 44.00 -51.04
C PRO A 902 -26.45 44.86 -49.82
N ARG A 903 -26.43 46.18 -50.05
CA ARG A 903 -26.33 47.19 -48.98
C ARG A 903 -27.48 47.00 -47.99
N TYR A 904 -27.18 46.82 -46.69
CA TYR A 904 -28.09 47.23 -45.63
C TYR A 904 -27.32 47.69 -44.38
N ASP A 905 -27.91 48.69 -43.75
CA ASP A 905 -27.36 49.62 -42.78
C ASP A 905 -26.90 49.03 -41.44
N HIS A 906 -26.08 49.84 -40.76
CA HIS A 906 -25.71 49.69 -39.37
C HIS A 906 -26.92 49.65 -38.42
N ASP A 907 -26.75 48.87 -37.35
CA ASP A 907 -27.48 48.94 -36.09
C ASP A 907 -28.87 48.29 -36.07
N SER A 908 -28.93 47.05 -35.59
CA SER A 908 -30.04 46.48 -34.81
C SER A 908 -29.67 45.06 -34.37
N GLY A 909 -29.51 44.86 -33.06
CA GLY A 909 -29.54 43.51 -32.51
C GLY A 909 -30.92 42.90 -32.72
N HIS A 910 -31.02 41.80 -33.45
CA HIS A 910 -31.99 40.73 -33.28
C HIS A 910 -31.71 39.57 -34.25
N ASP A 911 -31.97 38.35 -33.76
CA ASP A 911 -32.22 37.08 -34.45
C ASP A 911 -32.39 37.11 -35.98
N SER A 912 -31.79 36.14 -36.67
CA SER A 912 -32.53 35.12 -37.45
C SER A 912 -31.58 34.27 -38.29
N GLY A 913 -31.65 32.94 -38.11
CA GLY A 913 -31.14 32.01 -39.09
C GLY A 913 -32.06 31.97 -40.32
N SER A 914 -31.50 32.14 -41.52
CA SER A 914 -32.06 31.62 -42.78
C SER A 914 -31.25 32.07 -44.01
N GLU A 915 -29.96 31.73 -44.18
CA GLU A 915 -29.24 32.10 -45.42
C GLU A 915 -28.34 31.03 -46.07
N ASP A 916 -28.42 29.75 -45.66
CA ASP A 916 -27.60 28.70 -46.32
C ASP A 916 -28.28 28.04 -47.54
N THR A 917 -29.51 28.43 -47.89
CA THR A 917 -30.36 27.67 -48.82
C THR A 917 -30.26 28.04 -50.32
N CYS A 918 -29.33 28.90 -50.76
CA CYS A 918 -29.29 29.33 -52.17
C CYS A 918 -27.98 29.06 -52.95
N TYR A 919 -26.93 28.50 -52.33
CA TYR A 919 -25.63 28.30 -53.01
C TYR A 919 -25.26 26.83 -53.31
N GLU A 920 -26.12 25.85 -53.04
CA GLU A 920 -25.79 24.42 -53.19
C GLU A 920 -26.18 23.78 -54.54
N LEU A 921 -26.90 24.48 -55.44
CA LEU A 921 -27.38 23.89 -56.70
C LEU A 921 -26.43 24.02 -57.91
N SER A 922 -25.20 24.53 -57.74
CA SER A 922 -24.18 24.55 -58.81
C SER A 922 -22.73 24.69 -58.30
N GLN A 923 -22.35 24.02 -57.21
CA GLN A 923 -20.94 24.05 -56.77
C GLN A 923 -20.07 23.13 -57.65
N PRO A 924 -18.96 23.62 -58.24
CA PRO A 924 -18.12 22.84 -59.16
C PRO A 924 -17.24 21.78 -58.46
N PHE A 925 -17.22 21.77 -57.12
CA PHE A 925 -16.35 20.93 -56.30
C PHE A 925 -17.17 20.21 -55.22
N THR A 926 -16.80 18.95 -54.93
CA THR A 926 -17.34 18.26 -53.76
C THR A 926 -16.39 18.47 -52.60
N LEU A 927 -16.72 19.44 -51.74
CA LEU A 927 -15.91 19.86 -50.61
C LEU A 927 -16.64 19.66 -49.28
N LEU A 928 -15.89 19.20 -48.30
CA LEU A 928 -16.29 19.12 -46.89
C LEU A 928 -15.63 20.25 -46.12
N THR A 929 -16.35 20.89 -45.17
CA THR A 929 -15.80 22.02 -44.40
C THR A 929 -15.35 21.56 -43.01
N ALA A 930 -14.13 21.94 -42.62
CA ALA A 930 -13.51 21.65 -41.33
C ALA A 930 -12.89 22.92 -40.74
N GLY A 931 -12.90 23.09 -39.43
CA GLY A 931 -12.30 24.28 -38.78
C GLY A 931 -12.82 24.48 -37.36
N MET A 932 -12.07 25.23 -36.54
CA MET A 932 -12.41 25.48 -35.14
C MET A 932 -12.69 24.20 -34.33
N GLY A 933 -11.92 23.13 -34.60
CA GLY A 933 -12.11 21.81 -33.98
C GLY A 933 -13.39 21.06 -34.36
N LYS A 934 -14.09 21.50 -35.41
CA LYS A 934 -15.36 20.91 -35.87
C LYS A 934 -15.32 20.56 -37.36
N LEU A 935 -16.13 19.57 -37.73
CA LEU A 935 -16.35 19.10 -39.09
C LEU A 935 -17.84 19.26 -39.45
N PHE A 936 -18.14 19.85 -40.59
CA PHE A 936 -19.50 20.18 -41.01
C PHE A 936 -19.92 19.36 -42.23
N ILE A 937 -20.95 18.53 -42.07
CA ILE A 937 -21.49 17.69 -43.15
C ILE A 937 -22.58 18.47 -43.93
N PRO A 938 -22.45 18.64 -45.28
CA PRO A 938 -23.42 19.34 -46.12
C PRO A 938 -24.82 18.70 -46.13
N LYS A 939 -25.87 19.48 -46.42
CA LYS A 939 -27.25 18.97 -46.55
C LYS A 939 -27.41 18.26 -47.90
N ALA A 940 -27.56 16.94 -47.92
CA ALA A 940 -27.82 16.22 -49.16
C ALA A 940 -29.21 16.55 -49.74
N SER A 941 -29.28 16.96 -51.02
CA SER A 941 -30.52 16.98 -51.80
C SER A 941 -30.82 15.56 -52.31
N HIS A 942 -31.83 14.90 -51.72
CA HIS A 942 -32.57 13.70 -52.19
C HIS A 942 -31.74 12.54 -52.80
N THR A 943 -31.36 11.48 -52.07
CA THR A 943 -32.00 10.13 -51.93
C THR A 943 -30.82 9.13 -51.91
N THR A 944 -30.72 8.00 -51.18
CA THR A 944 -31.57 7.15 -50.35
C THR A 944 -30.66 6.42 -49.34
N ALA A 945 -30.99 6.43 -48.04
CA ALA A 945 -30.96 5.27 -47.12
C ALA A 945 -31.14 5.78 -45.69
N ALA A 946 -32.13 5.23 -44.99
CA ALA A 946 -32.50 5.61 -43.65
C ALA A 946 -31.46 5.16 -42.61
N GLY A 947 -31.12 6.04 -41.67
CA GLY A 947 -30.36 5.69 -40.46
C GLY A 947 -29.76 6.91 -39.76
N ASP A 948 -30.30 7.28 -38.60
CA ASP A 948 -29.74 8.15 -37.56
C ASP A 948 -28.93 9.40 -37.99
N TYR A 949 -29.60 10.55 -38.06
CA TYR A 949 -28.91 11.85 -38.04
C TYR A 949 -28.40 12.16 -36.63
N GLY A 950 -27.26 11.58 -36.27
CA GLY A 950 -26.34 12.17 -35.29
C GLY A 950 -25.94 13.58 -35.74
N SER A 951 -25.60 14.45 -34.78
CA SER A 951 -25.19 15.84 -34.99
C SER A 951 -24.44 16.08 -36.31
N ARG A 952 -24.96 16.95 -37.19
CA ARG A 952 -24.33 17.33 -38.48
C ARG A 952 -23.00 18.07 -38.34
N VAL A 953 -22.69 18.44 -37.10
CA VAL A 953 -21.41 18.97 -36.67
C VAL A 953 -20.74 17.85 -35.87
N LEU A 954 -19.69 17.27 -36.44
CA LEU A 954 -18.86 16.26 -35.78
C LEU A 954 -17.64 16.95 -35.17
N PRO A 955 -17.06 16.41 -34.08
CA PRO A 955 -15.72 16.81 -33.67
C PRO A 955 -14.75 16.52 -34.82
N LEU A 956 -13.80 17.42 -35.06
CA LEU A 956 -12.78 17.22 -36.08
C LEU A 956 -11.95 15.98 -35.71
N PRO A 957 -11.94 14.91 -36.53
CA PRO A 957 -11.07 13.77 -36.26
C PRO A 957 -9.62 14.22 -36.30
N GLN A 958 -8.71 13.47 -35.64
CA GLN A 958 -7.29 13.80 -35.74
C GLN A 958 -6.85 13.78 -37.20
N ARG A 959 -7.43 12.89 -38.02
CA ARG A 959 -7.08 12.74 -39.43
C ARG A 959 -8.31 12.48 -40.29
N ILE A 960 -8.36 13.12 -41.44
CA ILE A 960 -9.44 12.97 -42.42
C ILE A 960 -8.92 12.14 -43.59
N GLY A 961 -9.63 11.07 -43.91
CA GLY A 961 -9.40 10.23 -45.09
C GLY A 961 -10.38 10.55 -46.21
N ILE A 962 -9.92 10.54 -47.46
CA ILE A 962 -10.77 10.67 -48.65
C ILE A 962 -10.50 9.47 -49.55
N CYS A 963 -11.56 8.78 -49.97
CA CYS A 963 -11.51 7.74 -51.00
C CYS A 963 -12.30 8.21 -52.22
N LEU A 964 -11.62 8.31 -53.37
CA LEU A 964 -12.26 8.54 -54.66
C LEU A 964 -12.38 7.20 -55.40
N ASP A 965 -13.62 6.81 -55.71
CA ASP A 965 -13.93 5.75 -56.65
C ASP A 965 -14.28 6.40 -58.00
N TYR A 966 -13.27 6.56 -58.85
CA TYR A 966 -13.43 7.21 -60.15
C TYR A 966 -14.42 6.43 -61.02
N ASP A 967 -14.28 5.10 -61.04
CA ASP A 967 -15.04 4.20 -61.90
C ASP A 967 -16.53 4.16 -61.50
N ALA A 968 -16.83 4.25 -60.20
CA ALA A 968 -18.20 4.35 -59.70
C ALA A 968 -18.74 5.78 -59.60
N GLY A 969 -17.93 6.81 -59.90
CA GLY A 969 -18.31 8.22 -59.81
C GLY A 969 -18.69 8.66 -58.39
N ARG A 970 -17.96 8.21 -57.37
CA ARG A 970 -18.29 8.49 -55.95
C ARG A 970 -17.06 8.86 -55.12
N VAL A 971 -17.27 9.76 -54.16
CA VAL A 971 -16.25 10.12 -53.15
C VAL A 971 -16.79 9.84 -51.75
N PHE A 972 -15.90 9.34 -50.89
CA PHE A 972 -16.19 8.93 -49.52
C PHE A 972 -15.21 9.63 -48.58
N PHE A 973 -15.69 10.06 -47.42
CA PHE A 973 -14.92 10.73 -46.37
C PHE A 973 -14.95 9.88 -45.10
N TYR A 974 -13.76 9.63 -44.57
CA TYR A 974 -13.50 8.73 -43.46
C TYR A 974 -12.83 9.46 -42.30
N ASP A 975 -13.13 9.00 -41.09
CA ASP A 975 -12.21 9.15 -39.98
C ASP A 975 -11.07 8.15 -40.21
N ALA A 976 -9.86 8.65 -40.48
CA ALA A 976 -8.74 7.81 -40.90
C ALA A 976 -8.17 6.94 -39.77
N ASP A 977 -8.49 7.23 -38.51
CA ASP A 977 -8.04 6.43 -37.36
C ASP A 977 -8.92 5.20 -37.16
N SER A 978 -10.24 5.36 -37.31
CA SER A 978 -11.23 4.29 -37.14
C SER A 978 -11.67 3.63 -38.45
N MET A 979 -11.28 4.20 -39.60
CA MET A 979 -11.79 3.87 -40.95
C MET A 979 -13.32 3.91 -41.05
N ARG A 980 -13.98 4.71 -40.21
CA ARG A 980 -15.42 4.92 -40.27
C ARG A 980 -15.78 5.94 -41.34
N CYS A 981 -16.54 5.53 -42.35
CA CYS A 981 -17.13 6.45 -43.32
C CYS A 981 -18.21 7.29 -42.62
N PHE A 982 -18.11 8.62 -42.71
CA PHE A 982 -19.11 9.52 -42.14
C PHE A 982 -19.83 10.36 -43.19
N TYR A 983 -19.31 10.45 -44.43
CA TYR A 983 -19.99 11.15 -45.53
C TYR A 983 -19.61 10.56 -46.88
N GLU A 984 -20.58 10.41 -47.77
CA GLU A 984 -20.38 9.99 -49.15
C GLU A 984 -21.19 10.86 -50.11
N ARG A 985 -20.70 11.05 -51.34
CA ARG A 985 -21.38 11.84 -52.37
C ARG A 985 -21.02 11.36 -53.77
N GLN A 986 -21.97 11.49 -54.70
CA GLN A 986 -21.72 11.26 -56.12
C GLN A 986 -20.97 12.44 -56.74
N VAL A 987 -19.99 12.14 -57.60
CA VAL A 987 -19.15 13.11 -58.29
C VAL A 987 -19.10 12.81 -59.79
N ASP A 988 -19.01 13.87 -60.61
CA ASP A 988 -18.85 13.73 -62.04
C ASP A 988 -17.37 13.50 -62.40
N CYS A 989 -17.04 12.29 -62.85
CA CYS A 989 -15.70 11.88 -63.27
C CYS A 989 -15.52 11.97 -64.79
N SER A 990 -15.96 13.07 -65.40
CA SER A 990 -15.87 13.29 -66.86
C SER A 990 -14.48 13.76 -67.35
N GLY A 991 -13.53 14.00 -66.44
CA GLY A 991 -12.15 14.44 -66.71
C GLY A 991 -11.20 14.05 -65.57
N THR A 992 -9.97 14.56 -65.57
CA THR A 992 -8.98 14.20 -64.54
C THR A 992 -9.36 14.82 -63.20
N MET A 993 -9.48 14.00 -62.15
CA MET A 993 -9.86 14.41 -60.80
C MET A 993 -8.63 14.68 -59.94
N TYR A 994 -8.63 15.79 -59.21
CA TYR A 994 -7.55 16.17 -58.31
C TYR A 994 -8.04 16.32 -56.87
N PRO A 995 -7.24 15.93 -55.87
CA PRO A 995 -7.42 16.38 -54.50
C PRO A 995 -7.36 17.91 -54.44
N VAL A 996 -8.35 18.54 -53.81
CA VAL A 996 -8.48 20.00 -53.71
C VAL A 996 -8.71 20.43 -52.27
N PHE A 997 -8.09 21.55 -51.92
CA PHE A 997 -8.08 22.12 -50.58
C PHE A 997 -8.30 23.63 -50.67
N GLY A 998 -9.28 24.17 -49.95
CA GLY A 998 -9.52 25.61 -49.80
C GLY A 998 -9.17 26.04 -48.39
N LEU A 999 -8.35 27.08 -48.22
CA LEU A 999 -7.94 27.56 -46.89
C LEU A 999 -8.41 29.00 -46.68
N MET A 1000 -8.80 29.31 -45.45
CA MET A 1000 -9.25 30.64 -45.06
C MET A 1000 -8.83 30.96 -43.62
N GLY A 1001 -8.32 32.18 -43.41
CA GLY A 1001 -8.10 32.74 -42.07
C GLY A 1001 -7.11 31.96 -41.20
N GLY A 1002 -5.89 31.71 -41.70
CA GLY A 1002 -4.86 30.98 -40.94
C GLY A 1002 -5.07 29.47 -40.89
N GLY A 1003 -5.87 28.90 -41.81
CA GLY A 1003 -5.98 27.45 -41.95
C GLY A 1003 -4.68 26.81 -42.40
N ALA A 1004 -4.36 25.62 -41.86
CA ALA A 1004 -3.17 24.85 -42.20
C ALA A 1004 -3.49 23.36 -42.39
N ILE A 1005 -2.90 22.75 -43.43
CA ILE A 1005 -3.11 21.35 -43.81
C ILE A 1005 -1.76 20.68 -44.03
N HIS A 1006 -1.63 19.46 -43.51
CA HIS A 1006 -0.44 18.62 -43.62
C HIS A 1006 -0.83 17.26 -44.23
N LEU A 1007 -0.20 16.88 -45.33
CA LEU A 1007 -0.32 15.56 -45.94
C LEU A 1007 0.46 14.54 -45.11
N GLU A 1008 -0.07 13.32 -45.01
CA GLU A 1008 0.61 12.23 -44.29
C GLU A 1008 1.79 11.66 -45.10
N GLU A 1009 2.90 11.34 -44.41
CA GLU A 1009 4.06 10.71 -45.01
C GLU A 1009 3.76 9.21 -45.21
N PHE A 1010 3.39 8.83 -46.43
CA PHE A 1010 3.08 7.43 -46.75
C PHE A 1010 4.37 6.62 -46.83
N ILE A 1011 4.71 5.92 -45.74
CA ILE A 1011 5.66 4.81 -45.76
C ILE A 1011 5.14 3.84 -46.83
N THR A 1012 5.90 3.76 -47.94
CA THR A 1012 5.68 2.91 -49.13
C THR A 1012 4.40 3.12 -49.95
N ALA A 1013 4.06 4.37 -50.28
CA ALA A 1013 3.51 4.60 -51.63
C ALA A 1013 4.66 4.38 -52.62
N LYS A 1014 4.66 3.29 -53.40
CA LYS A 1014 5.45 3.27 -54.65
C LYS A 1014 5.02 4.52 -55.41
N ARG A 1015 5.87 5.55 -55.48
CA ARG A 1015 5.63 6.67 -56.39
C ARG A 1015 5.53 6.01 -57.75
N LEU A 1016 4.33 5.95 -58.31
CA LEU A 1016 4.15 5.55 -59.68
C LEU A 1016 4.85 6.63 -60.50
N THR A 1017 6.08 6.37 -60.91
CA THR A 1017 6.76 7.14 -61.94
C THR A 1017 6.02 6.85 -63.24
N TYR A 1018 5.00 7.65 -63.52
CA TYR A 1018 4.55 7.85 -64.88
C TYR A 1018 5.44 8.93 -65.50
N MET A 1019 6.00 8.63 -66.67
CA MET A 1019 6.74 9.58 -67.49
C MET A 1019 5.88 10.76 -67.91
#